data_AF-A0A2X0M4P0-F1
#
_entry.id   AF-A0A2X0M4P0-F1
#
_cell.length_a   1.000
_cell.length_b   1.000
_cell.length_c   1.000
_cell.angle_alpha   90.00
_cell.angle_beta   90.00
_cell.angle_gamma   90.00
#
_symmetry.space_group_name_H-M   'P 1'
#
loop_
_entity.id
_entity.type
_entity.pdbx_description
1 polymer ?
#
loop_
_entity_poly.entity_id
_entity_poly.type
_entity_poly.pdbx_seq_one_letter_code
_entity_poly.pdbx_strand_id
1 'polypeptide(L)'
;MHSTTTGGSPSKLPLPATTSAGGTSSSLRYSPSGFLDGGASGAVTVRRRWILLVVALLILLGFHQLRSSTTHQQTDPDRIRFISPEDIQSNKATSSSLWNFYGARPNRTPFSSSSAARVQAVAAAASSGPPKRIAPPPPFNLRAYSGPGSLTEYLEAHFPLSSTSDPQPHLWLTLADSFWSTSGAAALNEFVDRLNQDRWVEQVRSKGGVRQAKRSFRETVVLTLCLDEKCVESMEEMERYAFGGFIHNRPDKILVATWPKLAGLIEVLKHRDVFFVDSDVSFKLDPYPHMEPFMEDYDLIAQENDSWDHFNTGWFWMRKGELSSEAWNAVLQRDLIKVSRDQNNFNEILGTAELRACDPSQGPCSGRRPLKSSFIANNGLRVRVLDPDLFRSYHFENDVLSASRHSSVSFHMTCGDDAPTKVYTAKAQGFWADVPKGYYTTPSRLVTIDPLVGTKDELTQLVKIVLMVSKYTQRAFEPPAFAVFTDLQELDSIGREVKRSKRINSAFPLPHLEQNLGVRIVEPTYAKNVVKFLVGGGSTIERSGMTDYDLGWRERKAVETSLGLLEEVELDMRQITSIRHLLSTLSTEPFLSSPTIKLMNHDWPERNHWQKWTLSKALDHVVACDRLEERMSCDRICRFKEGQRGIRVEEGWEGREVWLE
;
A
#
# COMPACT_ATOMS: atom_id res chain seq x y z
N MET A 1 32.44 2.98 -51.12
CA MET A 1 33.91 3.15 -51.28
C MET A 1 34.59 2.06 -50.46
N HIS A 2 35.38 1.21 -51.16
CA HIS A 2 36.40 0.21 -50.76
C HIS A 2 36.35 -0.46 -49.38
N SER A 3 36.71 -1.74 -49.15
CA SER A 3 37.03 -2.92 -49.96
C SER A 3 37.23 -4.08 -48.97
N THR A 4 36.70 -5.25 -49.31
CA THR A 4 37.04 -6.64 -48.93
C THR A 4 38.36 -6.98 -48.23
N THR A 5 38.33 -7.93 -47.27
CA THR A 5 39.06 -9.25 -47.18
C THR A 5 38.92 -9.85 -45.75
N THR A 6 38.24 -10.97 -45.50
CA THR A 6 38.63 -12.41 -45.49
C THR A 6 39.78 -12.86 -44.57
N GLY A 7 39.46 -13.74 -43.60
CA GLY A 7 40.22 -14.98 -43.30
C GLY A 7 41.15 -15.00 -42.07
N GLY A 8 40.94 -15.95 -41.16
CA GLY A 8 41.91 -16.32 -40.11
C GLY A 8 41.35 -17.18 -38.98
N SER A 9 41.59 -18.49 -39.05
CA SER A 9 41.20 -19.54 -38.09
C SER A 9 42.14 -19.62 -36.85
N PRO A 10 41.86 -20.49 -35.84
CA PRO A 10 42.04 -20.19 -34.42
C PRO A 10 43.36 -20.69 -33.80
N SER A 11 43.83 -19.98 -32.78
CA SER A 11 44.94 -20.37 -31.92
C SER A 11 44.44 -21.05 -30.64
N LYS A 12 44.68 -22.37 -30.58
CA LYS A 12 44.79 -23.18 -29.36
C LYS A 12 45.95 -22.66 -28.50
N LEU A 13 45.84 -22.76 -27.17
CA LEU A 13 46.91 -22.98 -26.18
C LEU A 13 46.28 -23.09 -24.75
N PRO A 14 46.97 -23.63 -23.72
CA PRO A 14 46.63 -24.94 -23.17
C PRO A 14 46.20 -24.94 -21.69
N LEU A 15 45.62 -26.08 -21.29
CA LEU A 15 45.43 -26.53 -19.92
C LEU A 15 46.75 -26.64 -19.14
N PRO A 16 46.73 -26.42 -17.81
CA PRO A 16 47.58 -27.16 -16.90
C PRO A 16 46.77 -28.19 -16.10
N ALA A 17 47.25 -29.42 -16.09
CA ALA A 17 46.86 -30.47 -15.16
C ALA A 17 47.67 -30.35 -13.86
N THR A 18 47.04 -30.50 -12.71
CA THR A 18 47.68 -30.94 -11.46
C THR A 18 46.69 -31.75 -10.60
N THR A 19 46.93 -33.06 -10.57
CA THR A 19 46.99 -33.95 -9.39
C THR A 19 46.06 -33.74 -8.18
N SER A 20 45.09 -34.66 -8.07
CA SER A 20 44.78 -35.53 -6.92
C SER A 20 45.05 -35.07 -5.47
N ALA A 21 43.99 -35.04 -4.66
CA ALA A 21 43.98 -35.61 -3.32
C ALA A 21 42.55 -35.98 -2.91
N GLY A 22 42.37 -37.18 -2.35
CA GLY A 22 41.09 -37.76 -2.00
C GLY A 22 40.43 -37.12 -0.78
N GLY A 23 39.11 -37.25 -0.74
CA GLY A 23 38.28 -36.87 0.39
C GLY A 23 36.97 -37.63 0.32
N THR A 24 36.96 -38.80 0.93
CA THR A 24 35.78 -39.61 1.23
C THR A 24 34.71 -38.76 1.93
N SER A 25 33.49 -38.69 1.38
CA SER A 25 32.32 -38.35 2.18
C SER A 25 31.21 -39.36 1.95
N SER A 26 30.76 -39.85 3.09
CA SER A 26 29.86 -40.95 3.34
C SER A 26 28.45 -40.70 2.84
N SER A 27 27.93 -41.70 2.13
CA SER A 27 26.52 -41.93 1.87
C SER A 27 25.75 -42.17 3.18
N LEU A 28 24.83 -41.26 3.51
CA LEU A 28 23.75 -41.54 4.46
C LEU A 28 22.47 -41.76 3.64
N ARG A 29 22.23 -43.04 3.31
CA ARG A 29 20.91 -43.55 2.93
C ARG A 29 20.05 -43.54 4.18
N TYR A 30 18.95 -42.77 4.16
CA TYR A 30 17.84 -42.97 5.07
C TYR A 30 16.68 -43.56 4.26
N SER A 31 16.49 -44.87 4.40
CA SER A 31 15.21 -45.51 4.10
C SER A 31 14.38 -45.52 5.39
N PRO A 32 13.07 -45.32 5.28
CA PRO A 32 12.18 -46.19 6.02
C PRO A 32 11.06 -46.71 5.13
N SER A 33 11.04 -48.02 4.93
CA SER A 33 9.87 -48.79 4.55
C SER A 33 9.35 -49.52 5.80
N GLY A 34 8.04 -49.49 6.02
CA GLY A 34 7.35 -50.56 6.74
C GLY A 34 6.19 -50.17 7.67
N PHE A 35 4.99 -50.67 7.30
CA PHE A 35 3.81 -51.02 8.13
C PHE A 35 2.91 -49.84 8.60
N LEU A 36 1.57 -49.80 8.47
CA LEU A 36 0.51 -50.78 8.16
C LEU A 36 -0.77 -50.09 7.65
N ASP A 37 -1.62 -50.91 7.01
CA ASP A 37 -3.02 -50.70 6.65
C ASP A 37 -3.92 -50.03 7.70
N GLY A 38 -4.89 -49.25 7.23
CA GLY A 38 -6.04 -48.78 8.01
C GLY A 38 -7.00 -47.96 7.15
N GLY A 39 -8.18 -48.50 6.87
CA GLY A 39 -9.13 -47.99 5.88
C GLY A 39 -9.87 -46.68 6.20
N ALA A 40 -10.48 -46.19 5.12
CA ALA A 40 -11.54 -45.19 4.96
C ALA A 40 -12.18 -44.55 6.22
N SER A 41 -12.04 -43.22 6.33
CA SER A 41 -13.14 -42.28 6.55
C SER A 41 -12.62 -40.85 6.40
N GLY A 42 -13.35 -40.01 5.65
CA GLY A 42 -12.99 -38.62 5.36
C GLY A 42 -12.89 -37.79 6.64
N ALA A 43 -11.67 -37.43 7.02
CA ALA A 43 -11.41 -36.57 8.16
C ALA A 43 -11.26 -35.11 7.69
N VAL A 44 -12.37 -34.36 7.75
CA VAL A 44 -12.31 -32.90 7.83
C VAL A 44 -11.47 -32.56 9.07
N THR A 45 -10.26 -32.04 8.88
CA THR A 45 -9.38 -31.69 9.99
C THR A 45 -9.55 -30.21 10.32
N VAL A 46 -10.47 -29.89 11.24
CA VAL A 46 -10.53 -28.53 11.82
C VAL A 46 -9.40 -28.41 12.84
N ARG A 47 -8.24 -27.86 12.43
CA ARG A 47 -7.12 -27.58 13.35
C ARG A 47 -7.42 -26.34 14.21
N ARG A 48 -8.29 -26.48 15.21
CA ARG A 48 -8.33 -25.58 16.38
C ARG A 48 -7.21 -25.96 17.34
N ARG A 49 -6.05 -25.29 17.33
CA ARG A 49 -5.16 -25.25 18.51
C ARG A 49 -4.07 -24.18 18.38
N TRP A 50 -3.84 -23.48 19.50
CA TRP A 50 -2.84 -22.44 19.81
C TRP A 50 -3.29 -20.97 19.73
N ILE A 51 -3.80 -20.46 18.60
CA ILE A 51 -4.16 -19.02 18.50
C ILE A 51 -5.36 -18.67 19.41
N LEU A 52 -6.37 -19.53 19.45
CA LEU A 52 -7.53 -19.38 20.34
C LEU A 52 -7.15 -19.37 21.82
N LEU A 53 -6.10 -20.09 22.22
CA LEU A 53 -5.70 -20.13 23.63
C LEU A 53 -5.03 -18.83 24.05
N VAL A 54 -4.22 -18.22 23.18
CA VAL A 54 -3.56 -16.93 23.44
C VAL A 54 -4.56 -15.78 23.40
N VAL A 55 -5.47 -15.76 22.43
CA VAL A 55 -6.51 -14.72 22.32
C VAL A 55 -7.54 -14.85 23.45
N ALA A 56 -7.96 -16.07 23.82
CA ALA A 56 -8.84 -16.28 24.96
C ALA A 56 -8.16 -15.95 26.31
N LEU A 57 -6.87 -16.22 26.47
CA LEU A 57 -6.12 -15.80 27.68
C LEU A 57 -6.07 -14.28 27.80
N LEU A 58 -5.84 -13.57 26.68
CA LEU A 58 -5.80 -12.11 26.65
C LEU A 58 -7.16 -11.49 26.93
N ILE A 59 -8.25 -12.09 26.44
CA ILE A 59 -9.63 -11.66 26.72
C ILE A 59 -10.02 -11.94 28.20
N LEU A 60 -9.65 -13.10 28.75
CA LEU A 60 -9.96 -13.46 30.14
C LEU A 60 -9.16 -12.64 31.16
N LEU A 61 -7.90 -12.32 30.87
CA LEU A 61 -7.09 -11.44 31.71
C LEU A 61 -7.59 -9.99 31.71
N GLY A 62 -8.19 -9.52 30.60
CA GLY A 62 -8.86 -8.21 30.53
C GLY A 62 -10.18 -8.16 31.30
N PHE A 63 -10.95 -9.24 31.35
CA PHE A 63 -12.26 -9.27 32.01
C PHE A 63 -12.19 -9.34 33.54
N HIS A 64 -11.11 -9.90 34.11
CA HIS A 64 -11.02 -10.07 35.56
C HIS A 64 -10.73 -8.79 36.35
N GLN A 65 -10.34 -7.68 35.70
CA GLN A 65 -10.13 -6.38 36.34
C GLN A 65 -11.41 -5.51 36.47
N LEU A 66 -12.57 -5.95 35.97
CA LEU A 66 -13.80 -5.13 35.90
C LEU A 66 -14.93 -5.59 36.83
N ARG A 67 -14.68 -6.43 37.83
CA ARG A 67 -15.67 -6.80 38.86
C ARG A 67 -15.16 -6.60 40.28
N SER A 68 -15.12 -5.35 40.73
CA SER A 68 -15.46 -5.01 42.12
C SER A 68 -15.79 -3.50 42.26
N SER A 69 -17.08 -3.16 42.33
CA SER A 69 -17.66 -2.26 43.34
C SER A 69 -18.97 -1.67 42.83
N THR A 70 -20.07 -2.18 43.37
CA THR A 70 -21.38 -1.52 43.36
C THR A 70 -21.76 -1.22 44.82
N THR A 71 -21.77 0.07 45.14
CA THR A 71 -22.70 0.85 45.98
C THR A 71 -23.41 0.22 47.18
N HIS A 72 -23.31 0.89 48.35
CA HIS A 72 -24.47 1.30 49.15
C HIS A 72 -24.19 2.57 50.00
N GLN A 73 -25.12 3.52 49.95
CA GLN A 73 -25.26 4.73 50.78
C GLN A 73 -26.14 4.43 52.01
N GLN A 74 -25.82 4.96 53.20
CA GLN A 74 -26.79 5.65 54.09
C GLN A 74 -26.15 6.32 55.35
N THR A 75 -26.43 7.63 55.49
CA THR A 75 -26.75 8.45 56.70
C THR A 75 -25.92 8.38 58.01
N ASP A 76 -25.15 9.46 58.27
CA ASP A 76 -25.12 10.43 59.42
C ASP A 76 -25.50 10.01 60.87
N PRO A 77 -25.23 10.83 61.93
CA PRO A 77 -24.02 11.58 62.38
C PRO A 77 -23.64 11.24 63.85
N ASP A 78 -22.41 11.56 64.31
CA ASP A 78 -22.14 12.26 65.60
C ASP A 78 -20.69 12.16 66.13
N ARG A 79 -20.25 13.32 66.64
CA ARG A 79 -19.41 13.58 67.84
C ARG A 79 -17.90 13.28 67.90
N ILE A 80 -17.19 14.40 68.08
CA ILE A 80 -16.25 14.77 69.19
C ILE A 80 -14.80 14.25 69.07
N ARG A 81 -13.85 15.15 68.72
CA ARG A 81 -12.79 15.83 69.55
C ARG A 81 -11.61 14.92 69.95
N PHE A 82 -10.32 15.30 70.04
CA PHE A 82 -9.48 16.50 69.87
C PHE A 82 -7.98 16.02 69.98
N ILE A 83 -7.02 16.94 69.77
CA ILE A 83 -5.57 16.93 70.19
C ILE A 83 -4.54 16.19 69.31
N SER A 84 -3.96 16.88 68.31
CA SER A 84 -2.64 17.60 68.29
C SER A 84 -1.44 17.09 69.14
N PRO A 85 -0.22 17.66 69.03
CA PRO A 85 0.79 17.61 67.94
C PRO A 85 2.22 17.30 68.50
N GLU A 86 3.26 17.58 67.68
CA GLU A 86 4.69 17.81 68.04
C GLU A 86 5.56 16.56 68.29
N ASP A 87 6.84 16.47 67.92
CA ASP A 87 7.76 17.28 67.14
C ASP A 87 9.06 16.44 66.92
N ILE A 88 10.07 17.05 66.29
CA ILE A 88 11.53 16.82 66.47
C ILE A 88 12.28 16.09 65.34
N GLN A 89 12.76 16.92 64.41
CA GLN A 89 14.14 17.09 63.93
C GLN A 89 15.23 16.06 64.34
N SER A 90 16.04 15.58 63.39
CA SER A 90 17.38 16.14 63.11
C SER A 90 18.35 15.20 62.35
N ASN A 91 19.08 15.82 61.41
CA ASN A 91 20.50 15.68 61.07
C ASN A 91 21.13 14.44 60.36
N LYS A 92 21.64 14.77 59.16
CA LYS A 92 23.03 14.60 58.62
C LYS A 92 23.59 13.21 58.27
N ALA A 93 23.67 13.02 56.95
CA ALA A 93 24.89 12.84 56.13
C ALA A 93 25.59 11.47 55.99
N THR A 94 25.90 11.19 54.71
CA THR A 94 26.97 10.40 54.08
C THR A 94 26.75 8.95 53.60
N SER A 95 27.04 8.82 52.29
CA SER A 95 27.64 7.73 51.50
C SER A 95 26.84 6.49 51.07
N SER A 96 26.69 6.43 49.74
CA SER A 96 26.90 5.28 48.83
C SER A 96 26.12 3.98 49.04
N SER A 97 25.27 3.63 48.07
CA SER A 97 25.48 2.47 47.19
C SER A 97 24.33 2.31 46.19
N LEU A 98 24.72 1.90 44.99
CA LEU A 98 23.90 1.62 43.81
C LEU A 98 23.33 0.19 43.87
N TRP A 99 22.11 0.06 43.30
CA TRP A 99 21.44 -1.13 42.73
C TRP A 99 20.24 -1.76 43.46
N ASN A 100 19.12 -1.61 42.75
CA ASN A 100 17.98 -2.53 42.53
C ASN A 100 16.90 -2.67 43.62
N PHE A 101 15.76 -1.98 43.47
CA PHE A 101 14.63 -2.26 42.56
C PHE A 101 13.95 -3.62 42.79
N TYR A 102 13.14 -3.68 43.84
CA TYR A 102 11.79 -4.24 43.80
C TYR A 102 10.89 -3.50 44.79
N GLY A 103 9.72 -3.04 44.31
CA GLY A 103 8.52 -2.87 45.13
C GLY A 103 8.26 -1.49 45.74
N ALA A 104 7.36 -0.71 45.11
CA ALA A 104 6.15 -0.15 45.73
C ALA A 104 5.51 0.85 44.76
N ARG A 105 4.34 0.51 44.20
CA ARG A 105 3.47 1.49 43.52
C ARG A 105 2.87 2.39 44.61
N PRO A 106 3.00 3.73 44.52
CA PRO A 106 2.23 4.60 45.38
C PRO A 106 0.76 4.55 44.95
N ASN A 107 -0.13 4.47 45.94
CA ASN A 107 -1.58 4.59 45.78
C ASN A 107 -1.93 5.77 44.88
N ARG A 108 -2.50 5.47 43.70
CA ARG A 108 -3.10 6.47 42.83
C ARG A 108 -4.31 7.07 43.54
N THR A 109 -4.24 8.37 43.80
CA THR A 109 -5.39 9.20 44.12
C THR A 109 -6.42 9.17 42.98
N PRO A 110 -7.70 9.48 43.25
CA PRO A 110 -8.75 9.44 42.23
C PRO A 110 -8.42 10.42 41.10
N PHE A 111 -8.71 10.01 39.86
CA PHE A 111 -8.61 10.83 38.65
C PHE A 111 -9.15 12.25 38.91
N SER A 112 -8.32 13.27 38.69
CA SER A 112 -8.78 14.66 38.74
C SER A 112 -9.83 14.89 37.65
N SER A 113 -10.79 15.77 37.91
CA SER A 113 -11.85 16.16 36.97
C SER A 113 -11.35 16.65 35.61
N SER A 114 -10.09 17.11 35.51
CA SER A 114 -9.49 17.54 34.24
C SER A 114 -9.16 16.38 33.30
N SER A 115 -8.88 15.19 33.83
CA SER A 115 -8.57 14.00 33.02
C SER A 115 -9.83 13.41 32.37
N ALA A 116 -10.94 13.32 33.11
CA ALA A 116 -12.23 12.88 32.60
C ALA A 116 -12.79 13.85 31.54
N ALA A 117 -12.66 15.17 31.76
CA ALA A 117 -13.06 16.18 30.79
C ALA A 117 -12.23 16.11 29.50
N ARG A 118 -10.92 15.81 29.59
CA ARG A 118 -10.06 15.63 28.42
C ARG A 118 -10.42 14.36 27.64
N VAL A 119 -10.74 13.27 28.33
CA VAL A 119 -11.21 12.02 27.71
C VAL A 119 -12.57 12.23 27.02
N GLN A 120 -13.51 12.91 27.66
CA GLN A 120 -14.81 13.26 27.05
C GLN A 120 -14.65 14.17 25.84
N ALA A 121 -13.74 15.14 25.87
CA ALA A 121 -13.48 16.02 24.73
C ALA A 121 -12.86 15.27 23.53
N VAL A 122 -11.99 14.29 23.77
CA VAL A 122 -11.41 13.44 22.72
C VAL A 122 -12.48 12.51 22.12
N ALA A 123 -13.31 11.88 22.96
CA ALA A 123 -14.43 11.06 22.49
C ALA A 123 -15.48 11.88 21.72
N ALA A 124 -15.76 13.10 22.16
CA ALA A 124 -16.62 14.05 21.44
C ALA A 124 -16.02 14.46 20.10
N ALA A 125 -14.71 14.71 20.03
CA ALA A 125 -14.01 15.04 18.77
C ALA A 125 -13.98 13.87 17.78
N ALA A 126 -13.82 12.64 18.27
CA ALA A 126 -13.89 11.44 17.46
C ALA A 126 -15.28 11.22 16.86
N SER A 127 -16.35 11.63 17.56
CA SER A 127 -17.74 11.51 17.09
C SER A 127 -18.23 12.70 16.27
N SER A 128 -17.72 13.91 16.50
CA SER A 128 -18.14 15.12 15.78
C SER A 128 -17.47 15.30 14.41
N GLY A 129 -16.37 14.58 14.16
CA GLY A 129 -15.49 14.80 13.01
C GLY A 129 -14.74 16.13 13.05
N PRO A 130 -13.81 16.38 12.11
CA PRO A 130 -13.23 17.70 11.91
C PRO A 130 -14.33 18.72 11.57
N PRO A 131 -14.13 20.00 11.90
CA PRO A 131 -15.11 21.03 11.58
C PRO A 131 -15.31 21.11 10.06
N LYS A 132 -16.48 20.69 9.57
CA LYS A 132 -16.86 20.91 8.17
C LYS A 132 -16.86 22.41 7.89
N ARG A 133 -16.01 22.86 6.97
CA ARG A 133 -15.95 24.27 6.57
C ARG A 133 -17.25 24.61 5.85
N ILE A 134 -18.06 25.48 6.45
CA ILE A 134 -19.20 26.08 5.76
C ILE A 134 -18.61 27.17 4.87
N ALA A 135 -18.22 26.82 3.65
CA ALA A 135 -17.98 27.85 2.64
C ALA A 135 -19.32 28.57 2.38
N PRO A 136 -19.33 29.90 2.16
CA PRO A 136 -20.51 30.55 1.61
C PRO A 136 -20.93 29.83 0.32
N PRO A 137 -22.23 29.76 -0.02
CA PRO A 137 -22.69 29.06 -1.21
C PRO A 137 -21.91 29.58 -2.43
N PRO A 138 -21.10 28.73 -3.07
CA PRO A 138 -20.21 29.17 -4.12
C PRO A 138 -21.01 29.66 -5.34
N PRO A 139 -20.48 30.59 -6.15
CA PRO A 139 -21.04 30.88 -7.48
C PRO A 139 -20.97 29.66 -8.41
N PHE A 140 -20.06 28.72 -8.12
CA PHE A 140 -19.98 27.39 -8.71
C PHE A 140 -20.62 26.36 -7.77
N ASN A 141 -21.90 26.03 -7.97
CA ASN A 141 -22.62 25.09 -7.09
C ASN A 141 -22.12 23.64 -7.16
N LEU A 142 -21.18 23.31 -8.07
CA LEU A 142 -20.73 21.95 -8.32
C LEU A 142 -19.32 21.74 -7.77
N ARG A 143 -19.15 20.69 -6.95
CA ARG A 143 -17.81 20.23 -6.52
C ARG A 143 -17.00 19.63 -7.66
N ALA A 144 -17.63 19.29 -8.77
CA ALA A 144 -16.96 18.83 -9.98
C ALA A 144 -17.33 19.77 -11.12
N TYR A 145 -16.34 20.40 -11.73
CA TYR A 145 -16.57 21.46 -12.71
C TYR A 145 -15.83 21.22 -14.02
N SER A 146 -16.56 21.16 -15.13
CA SER A 146 -16.02 20.99 -16.49
C SER A 146 -16.09 22.26 -17.35
N GLY A 147 -16.61 23.38 -16.81
CA GLY A 147 -16.81 24.60 -17.59
C GLY A 147 -15.52 25.40 -17.87
N PRO A 148 -15.61 26.50 -18.64
CA PRO A 148 -14.46 27.25 -19.16
C PRO A 148 -13.77 28.17 -18.13
N GLY A 149 -14.15 28.08 -16.85
CA GLY A 149 -13.59 28.94 -15.80
C GLY A 149 -12.14 28.58 -15.49
N SER A 150 -11.40 29.52 -14.90
CA SER A 150 -10.01 29.25 -14.48
C SER A 150 -9.96 28.40 -13.20
N LEU A 151 -8.83 27.71 -12.97
CA LEU A 151 -8.66 26.91 -11.76
C LEU A 151 -8.64 27.80 -10.51
N THR A 152 -8.13 29.02 -10.63
CA THR A 152 -8.08 30.04 -9.58
C THR A 152 -9.48 30.51 -9.23
N GLU A 153 -10.33 30.79 -10.21
CA GLU A 153 -11.74 31.13 -9.97
C GLU A 153 -12.46 30.01 -9.20
N TYR A 154 -12.24 28.77 -9.61
CA TYR A 154 -12.78 27.59 -8.93
C TYR A 154 -12.26 27.49 -7.48
N LEU A 155 -10.96 27.64 -7.26
CA LEU A 155 -10.35 27.61 -5.92
C LEU A 155 -10.79 28.76 -5.03
N GLU A 156 -10.98 29.97 -5.55
CA GLU A 156 -11.51 31.11 -4.78
C GLU A 156 -12.97 30.91 -4.40
N ALA A 157 -13.77 30.28 -5.26
CA ALA A 157 -15.16 29.96 -4.95
C ALA A 157 -15.30 28.93 -3.82
N HIS A 158 -14.46 27.88 -3.81
CA HIS A 158 -14.57 26.80 -2.82
C HIS A 158 -13.68 27.00 -1.58
N PHE A 159 -12.54 27.68 -1.74
CA PHE A 159 -11.51 27.79 -0.71
C PHE A 159 -10.92 29.22 -0.61
N PRO A 160 -11.72 30.28 -0.41
CA PRO A 160 -11.27 31.67 -0.56
C PRO A 160 -10.05 32.03 0.31
N LEU A 161 -9.12 32.82 -0.24
CA LEU A 161 -7.93 33.30 0.48
C LEU A 161 -8.21 34.40 1.52
N SER A 162 -9.41 35.00 1.51
CA SER A 162 -9.71 36.30 2.11
C SER A 162 -10.21 36.31 3.57
N SER A 163 -10.41 35.15 4.22
CA SER A 163 -10.81 35.11 5.63
C SER A 163 -9.59 35.26 6.55
N THR A 164 -9.41 36.42 7.19
CA THR A 164 -8.36 36.67 8.19
C THR A 164 -8.52 35.83 9.47
N SER A 165 -9.67 35.19 9.67
CA SER A 165 -9.99 34.41 10.86
C SER A 165 -9.82 32.89 10.71
N ASP A 166 -9.72 32.36 9.49
CA ASP A 166 -9.62 30.91 9.26
C ASP A 166 -8.27 30.49 8.66
N PRO A 167 -7.60 29.50 9.24
CA PRO A 167 -6.36 29.00 8.69
C PRO A 167 -6.63 28.31 7.34
N GLN A 168 -5.85 28.67 6.32
CA GLN A 168 -6.02 28.16 4.96
C GLN A 168 -5.81 26.65 4.88
N PRO A 169 -6.63 25.90 4.13
CA PRO A 169 -6.43 24.47 3.99
C PRO A 169 -5.10 24.16 3.29
N HIS A 170 -4.56 22.98 3.55
CA HIS A 170 -3.51 22.44 2.72
C HIS A 170 -4.11 21.94 1.41
N LEU A 171 -3.66 22.49 0.28
CA LEU A 171 -4.17 22.10 -1.03
C LEU A 171 -3.34 20.95 -1.59
N TRP A 172 -3.99 19.79 -1.75
CA TRP A 172 -3.46 18.64 -2.46
C TRP A 172 -4.02 18.62 -3.87
N LEU A 173 -3.14 18.57 -4.88
CA LEU A 173 -3.54 18.42 -6.27
C LEU A 173 -3.19 17.02 -6.77
N THR A 174 -4.13 16.38 -7.45
CA THR A 174 -3.90 15.09 -8.12
C THR A 174 -4.45 15.10 -9.53
N LEU A 175 -4.08 14.11 -10.35
CA LEU A 175 -4.54 13.95 -11.73
C LEU A 175 -5.24 12.62 -11.88
N ALA A 176 -6.36 12.58 -12.61
CA ALA A 176 -7.05 11.32 -12.87
C ALA A 176 -7.78 11.32 -14.20
N ASP A 177 -7.76 10.17 -14.87
CA ASP A 177 -8.75 9.80 -15.89
C ASP A 177 -9.92 9.03 -15.24
N SER A 178 -10.81 8.50 -16.07
CA SER A 178 -11.92 7.64 -15.63
C SER A 178 -11.50 6.43 -14.78
N PHE A 179 -10.33 5.81 -15.02
CA PHE A 179 -9.87 4.70 -14.21
C PHE A 179 -9.34 5.18 -12.85
N TRP A 180 -8.48 6.19 -12.87
CA TRP A 180 -7.82 6.70 -11.67
C TRP A 180 -8.76 7.44 -10.73
N SER A 181 -9.82 8.07 -11.26
CA SER A 181 -10.83 8.77 -10.46
C SER A 181 -11.53 7.83 -9.48
N THR A 182 -11.89 6.62 -9.93
CA THR A 182 -12.56 5.60 -9.11
C THR A 182 -11.61 4.66 -8.36
N SER A 183 -10.29 4.82 -8.53
CA SER A 183 -9.26 4.00 -7.90
C SER A 183 -8.27 4.83 -7.08
N GLY A 184 -7.16 5.27 -7.68
CA GLY A 184 -6.06 5.95 -6.98
C GLY A 184 -6.43 7.31 -6.39
N ALA A 185 -7.13 8.16 -7.15
CA ALA A 185 -7.58 9.45 -6.64
C ALA A 185 -8.66 9.28 -5.56
N ALA A 186 -9.57 8.30 -5.71
CA ALA A 186 -10.51 7.93 -4.65
C ALA A 186 -9.77 7.46 -3.39
N ALA A 187 -8.76 6.59 -3.52
CA ALA A 187 -7.96 6.12 -2.40
C ALA A 187 -7.21 7.27 -1.70
N LEU A 188 -6.70 8.24 -2.46
CA LEU A 188 -6.06 9.45 -1.92
C LEU A 188 -7.04 10.31 -1.12
N ASN A 189 -8.27 10.51 -1.63
CA ASN A 189 -9.32 11.22 -0.90
C ASN A 189 -9.66 10.53 0.43
N GLU A 190 -9.85 9.20 0.43
CA GLU A 190 -10.13 8.42 1.63
C GLU A 190 -8.97 8.45 2.65
N PHE A 191 -7.73 8.44 2.15
CA PHE A 191 -6.55 8.65 2.97
C PHE A 191 -6.56 10.04 3.63
N VAL A 192 -6.84 11.09 2.86
CA VAL A 192 -6.87 12.48 3.36
C VAL A 192 -8.01 12.71 4.36
N ASP A 193 -9.18 12.13 4.16
CA ASP A 193 -10.29 12.22 5.12
C ASP A 193 -9.90 11.61 6.47
N ARG A 194 -9.27 10.43 6.45
CA ARG A 194 -8.73 9.78 7.65
C ARG A 194 -7.62 10.59 8.28
N LEU A 195 -6.72 11.14 7.47
CA LEU A 195 -5.64 12.00 7.92
C LEU A 195 -6.19 13.23 8.66
N ASN A 196 -7.20 13.90 8.09
CA ASN A 196 -7.86 15.04 8.71
C ASN A 196 -8.50 14.66 10.05
N GLN A 197 -9.15 13.50 10.12
CA GLN A 197 -9.73 12.98 11.36
C GLN A 197 -8.66 12.72 12.42
N ASP A 198 -7.57 12.02 12.07
CA ASP A 198 -6.48 11.68 12.99
C ASP A 198 -5.78 12.96 13.49
N ARG A 199 -5.48 13.91 12.60
CA ARG A 199 -4.90 15.22 12.96
C ARG A 199 -5.84 16.06 13.82
N TRP A 200 -7.15 16.02 13.55
CA TRP A 200 -8.14 16.74 14.35
C TRP A 200 -8.16 16.24 15.79
N VAL A 201 -8.20 14.93 15.99
CA VAL A 201 -8.17 14.30 17.32
C VAL A 201 -6.89 14.70 18.07
N GLU A 202 -5.74 14.65 17.41
CA GLU A 202 -4.47 15.05 18.02
C GLU A 202 -4.43 16.55 18.33
N GLN A 203 -4.98 17.40 17.48
CA GLN A 203 -5.07 18.84 17.72
C GLN A 203 -5.96 19.15 18.93
N VAL A 204 -7.12 18.48 19.05
CA VAL A 204 -8.00 18.63 20.23
C VAL A 204 -7.28 18.18 21.50
N ARG A 205 -6.55 17.07 21.44
CA ARG A 205 -5.76 16.53 22.54
C ARG A 205 -4.65 17.50 22.97
N SER A 206 -3.88 18.02 22.02
CA SER A 206 -2.73 18.89 22.28
C SER A 206 -3.12 20.30 22.70
N LYS A 207 -4.19 20.87 22.12
CA LYS A 207 -4.71 22.21 22.45
C LYS A 207 -5.65 22.24 23.66
N GLY A 208 -5.98 21.08 24.23
CA GLY A 208 -6.78 20.97 25.45
C GLY A 208 -8.28 21.23 25.25
N GLY A 209 -8.80 21.05 24.03
CA GLY A 209 -10.23 21.22 23.76
C GLY A 209 -10.58 21.57 22.31
N VAL A 210 -11.83 21.27 21.94
CA VAL A 210 -12.39 21.49 20.58
C VAL A 210 -12.33 22.95 20.15
N ARG A 211 -12.64 23.89 21.06
CA ARG A 211 -12.71 25.32 20.73
C ARG A 211 -11.36 25.90 20.33
N GLN A 212 -10.28 25.50 21.03
CA GLN A 212 -8.92 25.95 20.76
C GLN A 212 -8.37 25.27 19.50
N ALA A 213 -8.62 23.98 19.33
CA ALA A 213 -8.21 23.24 18.15
C ALA A 213 -8.83 23.81 16.87
N LYS A 214 -10.13 24.14 16.89
CA LYS A 214 -10.85 24.67 15.73
C LYS A 214 -10.24 25.95 15.15
N ARG A 215 -9.59 26.78 15.97
CA ARG A 215 -8.96 28.04 15.52
C ARG A 215 -7.64 27.86 14.79
N SER A 216 -7.00 26.69 14.94
CA SER A 216 -5.65 26.43 14.43
C SER A 216 -5.56 25.21 13.53
N PHE A 217 -6.62 24.41 13.46
CA PHE A 217 -6.67 23.22 12.62
C PHE A 217 -6.72 23.60 11.15
N ARG A 218 -5.76 23.08 10.38
CA ARG A 218 -5.70 23.21 8.92
C ARG A 218 -6.16 21.90 8.30
N GLU A 219 -7.31 21.94 7.66
CA GLU A 219 -7.81 20.79 6.88
C GLU A 219 -6.96 20.62 5.62
N THR A 220 -6.70 19.38 5.24
CA THR A 220 -6.15 19.03 3.94
C THR A 220 -7.29 18.75 2.96
N VAL A 221 -7.24 19.36 1.77
CA VAL A 221 -8.25 19.17 0.73
C VAL A 221 -7.59 18.62 -0.53
N VAL A 222 -8.15 17.54 -1.07
CA VAL A 222 -7.74 16.99 -2.37
C VAL A 222 -8.61 17.59 -3.47
N LEU A 223 -7.97 18.12 -4.50
CA LEU A 223 -8.60 18.53 -5.76
C LEU A 223 -8.03 17.69 -6.90
N THR A 224 -8.91 17.02 -7.63
CA THR A 224 -8.53 16.21 -8.79
C THR A 224 -8.67 17.01 -10.07
N LEU A 225 -7.56 17.14 -10.80
CA LEU A 225 -7.51 17.69 -12.14
C LEU A 225 -7.84 16.56 -13.13
N CYS A 226 -9.02 16.63 -13.73
CA CYS A 226 -9.55 15.55 -14.57
C CYS A 226 -8.97 15.59 -15.99
N LEU A 227 -8.60 14.41 -16.49
CA LEU A 227 -8.08 14.20 -17.84
C LEU A 227 -9.19 13.94 -18.88
N ASP A 228 -10.36 13.51 -18.43
CA ASP A 228 -11.54 13.23 -19.25
C ASP A 228 -12.85 13.60 -18.52
N GLU A 229 -13.97 13.66 -19.25
CA GLU A 229 -15.28 14.03 -18.69
C GLU A 229 -15.78 12.99 -17.68
N LYS A 230 -15.51 11.70 -17.92
CA LYS A 230 -15.89 10.60 -17.03
C LYS A 230 -15.26 10.70 -15.64
N CYS A 231 -14.04 11.25 -15.55
CA CYS A 231 -13.43 11.60 -14.27
C CYS A 231 -14.28 12.65 -13.53
N VAL A 232 -14.76 13.69 -14.21
CA VAL A 232 -15.60 14.74 -13.60
C VAL A 232 -16.89 14.12 -13.08
N GLU A 233 -17.57 13.32 -13.90
CA GLU A 233 -18.79 12.58 -13.52
C GLU A 233 -18.57 11.69 -12.30
N SER A 234 -17.51 10.86 -12.32
CA SER A 234 -17.21 9.96 -11.22
C SER A 234 -16.90 10.70 -9.91
N MET A 235 -16.19 11.82 -10.01
CA MET A 235 -15.86 12.65 -8.84
C MET A 235 -17.07 13.38 -8.30
N GLU A 236 -18.01 13.80 -9.16
CA GLU A 236 -19.30 14.36 -8.77
C GLU A 236 -20.15 13.34 -8.00
N GLU A 237 -20.27 12.12 -8.53
CA GLU A 237 -21.01 11.02 -7.89
C GLU A 237 -20.47 10.69 -6.49
N MET A 238 -19.16 10.86 -6.28
CA MET A 238 -18.49 10.66 -4.99
C MET A 238 -18.49 11.92 -4.11
N GLU A 239 -19.11 13.01 -4.54
CA GLU A 239 -19.10 14.33 -3.89
C GLU A 239 -17.70 14.89 -3.61
N ARG A 240 -16.73 14.59 -4.47
CA ARG A 240 -15.33 15.00 -4.35
C ARG A 240 -15.02 16.24 -5.20
N TYR A 241 -13.98 16.98 -4.83
CA TYR A 241 -13.59 18.17 -5.58
C TYR A 241 -12.82 17.78 -6.85
N ALA A 242 -13.31 18.25 -8.00
CA ALA A 242 -12.69 18.00 -9.30
C ALA A 242 -12.79 19.19 -10.25
N PHE A 243 -11.78 19.33 -11.11
CA PHE A 243 -11.69 20.38 -12.11
C PHE A 243 -11.29 19.79 -13.47
N GLY A 244 -12.17 19.95 -14.45
CA GLY A 244 -12.02 19.49 -15.83
C GLY A 244 -11.84 20.63 -16.86
N GLY A 245 -11.65 21.89 -16.42
CA GLY A 245 -11.53 23.04 -17.34
C GLY A 245 -10.34 22.96 -18.32
N PHE A 246 -9.40 22.03 -18.11
CA PHE A 246 -8.25 21.79 -18.99
C PHE A 246 -8.47 20.69 -20.05
N ILE A 247 -9.59 19.97 -20.02
CA ILE A 247 -9.83 18.80 -20.89
C ILE A 247 -9.78 19.18 -22.38
N HIS A 248 -10.33 20.33 -22.75
CA HIS A 248 -10.55 20.72 -24.14
C HIS A 248 -9.54 21.74 -24.70
N ASN A 249 -8.55 22.19 -23.92
CA ASN A 249 -7.61 23.24 -24.32
C ASN A 249 -6.14 22.79 -24.33
N ARG A 250 -5.89 21.47 -24.36
CA ARG A 250 -4.55 20.89 -24.42
C ARG A 250 -3.86 21.23 -25.74
N PRO A 251 -2.63 21.80 -25.72
CA PRO A 251 -1.80 21.91 -26.92
C PRO A 251 -1.36 20.54 -27.45
N ASP A 252 -1.38 20.35 -28.77
CA ASP A 252 -1.08 19.05 -29.42
C ASP A 252 0.27 18.43 -29.03
N LYS A 253 1.27 19.27 -28.75
CA LYS A 253 2.63 18.84 -28.41
C LYS A 253 2.78 18.40 -26.94
N ILE A 254 1.74 18.54 -26.12
CA ILE A 254 1.78 18.19 -24.70
C ILE A 254 1.04 16.88 -24.47
N LEU A 255 1.63 15.98 -23.70
CA LEU A 255 1.01 14.71 -23.33
C LEU A 255 -0.28 14.95 -22.54
N VAL A 256 -1.30 14.11 -22.76
CA VAL A 256 -2.62 14.22 -22.09
C VAL A 256 -2.45 14.28 -20.57
N ALA A 257 -1.69 13.36 -20.00
CA ALA A 257 -1.46 13.29 -18.55
C ALA A 257 -0.59 14.43 -18.00
N THR A 258 0.13 15.16 -18.85
CA THR A 258 1.02 16.25 -18.44
C THR A 258 0.32 17.61 -18.45
N TRP A 259 -0.64 17.82 -19.37
CA TRP A 259 -1.21 19.16 -19.57
C TRP A 259 -1.92 19.74 -18.34
N PRO A 260 -2.88 19.06 -17.69
CA PRO A 260 -3.57 19.63 -16.53
C PRO A 260 -2.61 19.88 -15.36
N LYS A 261 -1.55 19.06 -15.22
CA LYS A 261 -0.46 19.28 -14.27
C LYS A 261 0.23 20.61 -14.50
N LEU A 262 0.71 20.85 -15.72
CA LEU A 262 1.43 22.08 -16.07
C LEU A 262 0.53 23.30 -15.91
N ALA A 263 -0.65 23.28 -16.53
CA ALA A 263 -1.58 24.41 -16.50
C ALA A 263 -1.99 24.73 -15.06
N GLY A 264 -2.38 23.72 -14.28
CA GLY A 264 -2.80 23.89 -12.90
C GLY A 264 -1.69 24.42 -11.99
N LEU A 265 -0.47 23.89 -12.09
CA LEU A 265 0.66 24.34 -11.26
C LEU A 265 1.10 25.77 -11.60
N ILE A 266 1.14 26.13 -12.89
CA ILE A 266 1.46 27.50 -13.33
C ILE A 266 0.47 28.49 -12.74
N GLU A 267 -0.82 28.16 -12.75
CA GLU A 267 -1.89 29.03 -12.25
C GLU A 267 -1.87 29.14 -10.72
N VAL A 268 -1.81 28.02 -10.02
CA VAL A 268 -2.02 27.95 -8.55
C VAL A 268 -0.80 28.40 -7.76
N LEU A 269 0.41 28.07 -8.21
CA LEU A 269 1.64 28.36 -7.44
C LEU A 269 1.92 29.87 -7.31
N LYS A 270 1.23 30.73 -8.06
CA LYS A 270 1.29 32.19 -7.84
C LYS A 270 0.62 32.62 -6.53
N HIS A 271 -0.32 31.81 -6.04
CA HIS A 271 -1.25 32.21 -4.99
C HIS A 271 -1.24 31.27 -3.78
N ARG A 272 -0.94 29.98 -3.97
CA ARG A 272 -1.08 28.93 -2.94
C ARG A 272 0.06 27.93 -2.95
N ASP A 273 0.45 27.49 -1.76
CA ASP A 273 1.35 26.34 -1.61
C ASP A 273 0.60 25.10 -2.08
N VAL A 274 1.31 24.19 -2.77
CA VAL A 274 0.71 23.00 -3.36
C VAL A 274 1.45 21.76 -2.88
N PHE A 275 0.69 20.75 -2.51
CA PHE A 275 1.17 19.38 -2.41
C PHE A 275 0.64 18.60 -3.62
N PHE A 276 1.48 18.37 -4.63
CA PHE A 276 1.08 17.64 -5.82
C PHE A 276 1.35 16.14 -5.65
N VAL A 277 0.43 15.29 -6.12
CA VAL A 277 0.48 13.83 -6.00
C VAL A 277 -0.18 13.18 -7.21
N ASP A 278 0.57 12.42 -8.01
CA ASP A 278 0.02 11.57 -9.07
C ASP A 278 -0.91 10.51 -8.46
N SER A 279 -1.96 10.12 -9.18
CA SER A 279 -2.98 9.19 -8.67
C SER A 279 -2.46 7.77 -8.41
N ASP A 280 -1.27 7.43 -8.86
CA ASP A 280 -0.60 6.16 -8.60
C ASP A 280 0.38 6.21 -7.41
N VAL A 281 0.43 7.34 -6.68
CA VAL A 281 1.14 7.47 -5.40
C VAL A 281 0.18 7.15 -4.26
N SER A 282 0.57 6.21 -3.40
CA SER A 282 -0.23 5.82 -2.23
C SER A 282 0.49 6.15 -0.93
N PHE A 283 -0.24 6.64 0.07
CA PHE A 283 0.29 6.96 1.39
C PHE A 283 -0.27 6.01 2.45
N LYS A 284 0.61 5.61 3.37
CA LYS A 284 0.25 4.81 4.54
C LYS A 284 0.25 5.64 5.82
N LEU A 285 1.14 6.64 5.89
CA LEU A 285 1.32 7.53 7.04
C LEU A 285 1.22 8.99 6.60
N ASP A 286 0.95 9.89 7.56
CA ASP A 286 0.98 11.34 7.34
C ASP A 286 2.38 11.78 6.84
N PRO A 287 2.51 12.39 5.64
CA PRO A 287 3.80 12.87 5.18
C PRO A 287 4.25 14.18 5.86
N TYR A 288 3.33 14.97 6.43
CA TYR A 288 3.65 16.30 6.97
C TYR A 288 4.69 16.30 8.09
N PRO A 289 4.66 15.39 9.09
CA PRO A 289 5.67 15.34 10.14
C PRO A 289 7.12 15.24 9.63
N HIS A 290 7.31 14.69 8.44
CA HIS A 290 8.63 14.52 7.82
C HIS A 290 8.98 15.64 6.83
N MET A 291 8.07 16.58 6.58
CA MET A 291 8.22 17.64 5.58
C MET A 291 8.10 19.04 6.15
N GLU A 292 7.19 19.26 7.12
CA GLU A 292 6.97 20.55 7.79
C GLU A 292 8.27 21.21 8.30
N PRO A 293 9.25 20.48 8.87
CA PRO A 293 10.52 21.08 9.29
C PRO A 293 11.32 21.77 8.16
N PHE A 294 11.00 21.49 6.90
CA PHE A 294 11.68 22.05 5.73
C PHE A 294 10.84 23.09 4.98
N MET A 295 9.54 23.21 5.27
CA MET A 295 8.63 24.07 4.50
C MET A 295 8.92 25.56 4.66
N GLU A 296 9.58 25.98 5.74
CA GLU A 296 9.97 27.39 5.95
C GLU A 296 11.24 27.80 5.21
N ASP A 297 12.13 26.84 4.92
CA ASP A 297 13.46 27.09 4.37
C ASP A 297 13.61 26.73 2.88
N TYR A 298 12.72 25.89 2.36
CA TYR A 298 12.81 25.38 1.00
C TYR A 298 11.59 25.77 0.17
N ASP A 299 11.80 25.87 -1.14
CA ASP A 299 10.74 26.21 -2.11
C ASP A 299 10.15 24.94 -2.74
N LEU A 300 10.92 23.85 -2.77
CA LEU A 300 10.53 22.55 -3.29
C LEU A 300 11.03 21.43 -2.37
N ILE A 301 10.14 20.52 -1.97
CA ILE A 301 10.44 19.33 -1.19
C ILE A 301 9.88 18.11 -1.92
N ALA A 302 10.72 17.16 -2.32
CA ALA A 302 10.27 15.93 -2.95
C ALA A 302 11.28 14.79 -2.76
N GLN A 303 10.96 13.63 -3.32
CA GLN A 303 11.86 12.47 -3.38
C GLN A 303 12.66 12.42 -4.69
N GLU A 304 13.80 11.75 -4.65
CA GLU A 304 14.51 11.28 -5.84
C GLU A 304 14.00 9.88 -6.22
N ASN A 305 14.16 9.48 -7.49
CA ASN A 305 13.88 8.11 -7.88
C ASN A 305 15.03 7.14 -7.52
N ASP A 306 14.70 5.86 -7.36
CA ASP A 306 15.66 4.84 -6.91
C ASP A 306 16.77 4.56 -7.93
N SER A 307 16.56 4.93 -9.21
CA SER A 307 17.57 4.84 -10.26
C SER A 307 18.58 5.98 -10.25
N TRP A 308 18.43 6.95 -9.34
CA TRP A 308 19.24 8.17 -9.18
C TRP A 308 19.53 8.89 -10.50
N ASP A 309 18.57 8.85 -11.41
CA ASP A 309 18.67 9.54 -12.71
C ASP A 309 17.75 10.76 -12.79
N HIS A 310 16.68 10.82 -12.00
CA HIS A 310 15.76 11.93 -12.02
C HIS A 310 15.23 12.26 -10.62
N PHE A 311 15.14 13.56 -10.35
CA PHE A 311 14.23 14.11 -9.36
C PHE A 311 12.79 13.74 -9.77
N ASN A 312 12.02 13.13 -8.86
CA ASN A 312 10.70 12.62 -9.18
C ASN A 312 9.67 13.75 -9.16
N THR A 313 8.93 13.94 -10.25
CA THR A 313 7.84 14.93 -10.30
C THR A 313 6.48 14.33 -9.98
N GLY A 314 6.41 13.03 -9.67
CA GLY A 314 5.12 12.36 -9.43
C GLY A 314 4.49 12.72 -8.08
N TRP A 315 5.26 13.21 -7.12
CA TRP A 315 4.70 13.99 -6.02
C TRP A 315 5.74 14.93 -5.43
N PHE A 316 5.28 16.05 -4.87
CA PHE A 316 6.13 17.05 -4.22
C PHE A 316 5.29 18.04 -3.42
N TRP A 317 5.92 18.72 -2.47
CA TRP A 317 5.41 19.98 -1.93
C TRP A 317 6.18 21.14 -2.56
N MET A 318 5.48 22.19 -2.96
CA MET A 318 6.07 23.39 -3.52
C MET A 318 5.43 24.65 -2.95
N ARG A 319 6.28 25.57 -2.51
CA ARG A 319 5.87 26.87 -1.98
C ARG A 319 5.30 27.74 -3.09
N LYS A 320 4.29 28.54 -2.76
CA LYS A 320 3.85 29.62 -3.64
C LYS A 320 4.95 30.64 -3.88
N GLY A 321 5.00 31.16 -5.10
CA GLY A 321 5.93 32.19 -5.50
C GLY A 321 6.03 32.29 -7.01
N GLU A 322 6.47 33.46 -7.47
CA GLU A 322 6.74 33.70 -8.89
C GLU A 322 7.75 32.69 -9.43
N LEU A 323 8.84 32.46 -8.70
CA LEU A 323 9.88 31.50 -9.06
C LEU A 323 9.35 30.06 -9.25
N SER A 324 8.42 29.64 -8.39
CA SER A 324 7.79 28.31 -8.48
C SER A 324 6.91 28.18 -9.71
N SER A 325 6.09 29.19 -9.99
CA SER A 325 5.23 29.24 -11.18
C SER A 325 6.08 29.32 -12.47
N GLU A 326 7.13 30.13 -12.48
CA GLU A 326 8.05 30.28 -13.61
C GLU A 326 8.80 28.98 -13.94
N ALA A 327 9.16 28.19 -12.93
CA ALA A 327 9.77 26.88 -13.13
C ALA A 327 8.87 25.96 -13.99
N TRP A 328 7.57 25.89 -13.68
CA TRP A 328 6.61 25.11 -14.45
C TRP A 328 6.27 25.75 -15.80
N ASN A 329 6.26 27.07 -15.89
CA ASN A 329 6.13 27.76 -17.17
C ASN A 329 7.31 27.45 -18.11
N ALA A 330 8.53 27.36 -17.58
CA ALA A 330 9.70 26.95 -18.35
C ALA A 330 9.60 25.49 -18.84
N VAL A 331 8.97 24.59 -18.08
CA VAL A 331 8.64 23.22 -18.58
C VAL A 331 7.70 23.31 -19.77
N LEU A 332 6.62 24.08 -19.62
CA LEU A 332 5.64 24.28 -20.69
C LEU A 332 6.30 24.79 -21.98
N GLN A 333 7.18 25.79 -21.89
CA GLN A 333 7.88 26.31 -23.07
C GLN A 333 8.72 25.23 -23.77
N ARG A 334 9.34 24.31 -23.03
CA ARG A 334 10.09 23.19 -23.60
C ARG A 334 9.19 22.13 -24.24
N ASP A 335 8.07 21.79 -23.60
CA ASP A 335 7.11 20.83 -24.14
C ASP A 335 6.41 21.34 -25.41
N LEU A 336 6.22 22.66 -25.54
CA LEU A 336 5.74 23.29 -26.78
C LEU A 336 6.74 23.21 -27.94
N ILE A 337 8.01 22.93 -27.67
CA ILE A 337 9.03 22.71 -28.71
C ILE A 337 9.04 21.24 -29.10
N LYS A 338 9.16 20.34 -28.11
CA LYS A 338 9.30 18.90 -28.28
C LYS A 338 8.47 18.15 -27.25
N VAL A 339 7.70 17.15 -27.70
CA VAL A 339 6.99 16.21 -26.82
C VAL A 339 8.00 15.52 -25.89
N SER A 340 7.88 15.77 -24.59
CA SER A 340 8.70 15.18 -23.54
C SER A 340 7.81 14.80 -22.35
N ARG A 341 8.37 14.07 -21.39
CA ARG A 341 7.74 13.92 -20.07
C ARG A 341 8.10 15.14 -19.23
N ASP A 342 7.18 15.66 -18.43
CA ASP A 342 7.42 16.80 -17.54
C ASP A 342 8.64 16.57 -16.64
N GLN A 343 8.80 15.34 -16.12
CA GLN A 343 9.94 14.97 -15.28
C GLN A 343 11.28 15.28 -15.96
N ASN A 344 11.43 14.98 -17.25
CA ASN A 344 12.70 15.19 -17.96
C ASN A 344 13.03 16.68 -18.03
N ASN A 345 12.08 17.47 -18.52
CA ASN A 345 12.26 18.92 -18.70
C ASN A 345 12.43 19.63 -17.35
N PHE A 346 11.70 19.21 -16.31
CA PHE A 346 11.84 19.79 -14.98
C PHE A 346 13.21 19.48 -14.37
N ASN A 347 13.75 18.27 -14.58
CA ASN A 347 15.10 17.92 -14.14
C ASN A 347 16.20 18.77 -14.81
N GLU A 348 16.00 19.17 -16.06
CA GLU A 348 16.90 20.10 -16.75
C GLU A 348 16.78 21.53 -16.20
N ILE A 349 15.59 21.97 -15.80
CA ILE A 349 15.38 23.28 -15.14
C ILE A 349 16.06 23.29 -13.77
N LEU A 350 16.02 22.17 -13.05
CA LEU A 350 16.68 22.01 -11.78
C LEU A 350 18.22 21.90 -11.88
N GLY A 351 18.76 21.57 -13.06
CA GLY A 351 20.21 21.36 -13.24
C GLY A 351 20.73 20.07 -12.60
N THR A 352 19.89 19.04 -12.52
CA THR A 352 20.23 17.85 -11.73
C THR A 352 21.33 17.00 -12.36
N ALA A 353 21.58 17.11 -13.67
CA ALA A 353 22.66 16.40 -14.34
C ALA A 353 24.03 16.90 -13.88
N GLU A 354 24.21 18.22 -13.82
CA GLU A 354 25.43 18.89 -13.35
C GLU A 354 25.67 18.61 -11.86
N LEU A 355 24.60 18.57 -11.06
CA LEU A 355 24.69 18.24 -9.64
C LEU A 355 25.12 16.81 -9.35
N ARG A 356 24.91 15.89 -10.32
CA ARG A 356 25.37 14.50 -10.26
C ARG A 356 26.75 14.30 -10.92
N ALA A 357 27.28 15.33 -11.58
CA ALA A 357 28.56 15.24 -12.25
C ALA A 357 29.65 14.90 -11.22
N CYS A 358 30.39 13.83 -11.51
CA CYS A 358 31.51 13.41 -10.71
C CYS A 358 32.71 14.29 -11.05
N ASP A 359 33.41 14.77 -10.02
CA ASP A 359 34.74 15.33 -10.19
C ASP A 359 35.73 14.15 -10.39
N PRO A 360 36.35 14.01 -11.58
CA PRO A 360 37.29 12.92 -11.86
C PRO A 360 38.50 12.92 -10.91
N SER A 361 38.80 14.06 -10.28
CA SER A 361 39.88 14.18 -9.30
C SER A 361 39.55 13.53 -7.95
N GLN A 362 38.27 13.23 -7.67
CA GLN A 362 37.81 12.59 -6.45
C GLN A 362 37.68 11.05 -6.55
N GLY A 363 38.22 10.46 -7.62
CA GLY A 363 38.28 9.01 -7.82
C GLY A 363 37.43 8.50 -8.97
N PRO A 364 37.46 7.18 -9.24
CA PRO A 364 36.79 6.59 -10.39
C PRO A 364 35.28 6.82 -10.33
N CYS A 365 34.75 7.46 -11.37
CA CYS A 365 33.33 7.73 -11.54
C CYS A 365 32.60 6.49 -12.09
N SER A 366 32.38 5.47 -11.27
CA SER A 366 31.55 4.32 -11.66
C SER A 366 30.13 4.44 -11.06
N GLY A 367 29.17 4.89 -11.87
CA GLY A 367 27.73 4.82 -11.57
C GLY A 367 27.00 6.17 -11.50
N ARG A 368 25.65 6.11 -11.51
CA ARG A 368 24.76 7.24 -11.23
C ARG A 368 24.88 7.61 -9.75
N ARG A 369 24.91 8.90 -9.41
CA ARG A 369 25.04 9.39 -8.03
C ARG A 369 23.72 10.01 -7.56
N PRO A 370 23.32 9.82 -6.30
CA PRO A 370 22.16 10.50 -5.75
C PRO A 370 22.41 12.01 -5.66
N LEU A 371 21.33 12.78 -5.68
CA LEU A 371 21.39 14.21 -5.39
C LEU A 371 21.80 14.46 -3.92
N LYS A 372 22.38 15.63 -3.68
CA LYS A 372 22.55 16.12 -2.30
C LYS A 372 21.18 16.29 -1.65
N SER A 373 21.09 16.05 -0.34
CA SER A 373 19.85 16.19 0.42
C SER A 373 19.29 17.62 0.38
N SER A 374 20.09 18.62 0.03
CA SER A 374 19.63 19.96 -0.32
C SER A 374 20.54 20.63 -1.35
N PHE A 375 19.97 21.47 -2.22
CA PHE A 375 20.70 22.28 -3.20
C PHE A 375 19.88 23.49 -3.65
N ILE A 376 20.55 24.39 -4.40
CA ILE A 376 19.87 25.48 -5.12
C ILE A 376 19.89 25.11 -6.60
N ALA A 377 18.72 25.08 -7.23
CA ALA A 377 18.54 24.75 -8.64
C ALA A 377 19.08 25.86 -9.56
N ASN A 378 19.26 25.57 -10.85
CA ASN A 378 19.72 26.56 -11.84
C ASN A 378 18.79 27.78 -11.95
N ASN A 379 17.50 27.59 -11.73
CA ASN A 379 16.52 28.68 -11.69
C ASN A 379 16.42 29.36 -10.32
N GLY A 380 17.22 28.98 -9.32
CA GLY A 380 17.25 29.60 -7.99
C GLY A 380 16.36 28.95 -6.93
N LEU A 381 15.56 27.91 -7.28
CA LEU A 381 14.73 27.22 -6.27
C LEU A 381 15.60 26.54 -5.22
N ARG A 382 15.27 26.72 -3.94
CA ARG A 382 15.87 25.95 -2.85
C ARG A 382 15.16 24.60 -2.75
N VAL A 383 15.88 23.52 -3.03
CA VAL A 383 15.34 22.16 -3.11
C VAL A 383 15.80 21.33 -1.92
N ARG A 384 14.85 20.62 -1.29
CA ARG A 384 15.09 19.56 -0.31
C ARG A 384 14.74 18.21 -0.92
N VAL A 385 15.70 17.29 -0.90
CA VAL A 385 15.47 15.88 -1.27
C VAL A 385 15.19 15.10 0.01
N LEU A 386 14.05 14.41 0.03
CA LEU A 386 13.60 13.59 1.15
C LEU A 386 14.36 12.27 1.21
N ASP A 387 14.36 11.68 2.40
CA ASP A 387 15.02 10.39 2.67
C ASP A 387 14.34 9.27 1.85
N PRO A 388 15.05 8.63 0.90
CA PRO A 388 14.50 7.55 0.10
C PRO A 388 14.14 6.31 0.94
N ASP A 389 14.66 6.17 2.16
CA ASP A 389 14.27 5.07 3.05
C ASP A 389 12.87 5.25 3.65
N LEU A 390 12.40 6.49 3.79
CA LEU A 390 11.06 6.84 4.29
C LEU A 390 10.05 7.03 3.15
N PHE A 391 10.48 7.72 2.09
CA PHE A 391 9.66 8.08 0.93
C PHE A 391 10.14 7.34 -0.31
N ARG A 392 9.42 6.25 -0.65
CA ARG A 392 9.95 5.20 -1.51
C ARG A 392 9.40 5.27 -2.94
N SER A 393 10.32 5.29 -3.90
CA SER A 393 10.07 5.36 -5.35
C SER A 393 10.33 4.01 -6.04
N TYR A 394 9.77 2.91 -5.53
CA TYR A 394 10.15 1.58 -5.98
C TYR A 394 9.60 1.18 -7.36
N HIS A 395 10.52 0.72 -8.22
CA HIS A 395 10.17 -0.08 -9.39
C HIS A 395 10.87 -1.44 -9.41
N PHE A 396 12.16 -1.49 -9.06
CA PHE A 396 13.03 -2.65 -9.27
C PHE A 396 13.16 -3.60 -8.06
N GLU A 397 12.81 -3.12 -6.86
CA GLU A 397 13.01 -3.88 -5.62
C GLU A 397 11.75 -4.60 -5.13
N ASN A 398 10.71 -4.73 -5.96
CA ASN A 398 9.49 -5.44 -5.57
C ASN A 398 9.81 -6.83 -4.99
N ASP A 399 10.80 -7.55 -5.52
CA ASP A 399 11.22 -8.88 -5.03
C ASP A 399 12.09 -8.90 -3.75
N VAL A 400 12.45 -7.73 -3.19
CA VAL A 400 13.31 -7.66 -1.99
C VAL A 400 12.44 -7.55 -0.74
N LEU A 401 12.70 -8.39 0.27
CA LEU A 401 12.00 -8.38 1.57
C LEU A 401 12.10 -7.02 2.30
N SER A 402 13.10 -6.20 1.95
CA SER A 402 13.28 -4.83 2.47
C SER A 402 12.28 -3.82 1.92
N ALA A 403 11.48 -4.14 0.89
CA ALA A 403 10.52 -3.20 0.30
C ALA A 403 9.37 -2.85 1.26
N SER A 404 8.96 -3.77 2.13
CA SER A 404 7.86 -3.59 3.09
C SER A 404 8.35 -3.16 4.48
N ARG A 405 9.12 -2.06 4.60
CA ARG A 405 9.49 -1.54 5.93
C ARG A 405 8.26 -0.95 6.62
N HIS A 406 8.16 -1.16 7.94
CA HIS A 406 7.02 -0.65 8.72
C HIS A 406 6.92 0.88 8.71
N SER A 407 8.07 1.57 8.61
CA SER A 407 8.23 3.03 8.68
C SER A 407 8.04 3.78 7.36
N SER A 408 7.77 3.09 6.25
CA SER A 408 7.59 3.73 4.95
C SER A 408 6.30 4.58 4.92
N VAL A 409 6.42 5.83 4.49
CA VAL A 409 5.34 6.82 4.47
C VAL A 409 4.53 6.73 3.19
N SER A 410 5.21 6.67 2.05
CA SER A 410 4.62 6.61 0.72
C SER A 410 5.14 5.43 -0.11
N PHE A 411 4.35 5.07 -1.12
CA PHE A 411 4.68 4.08 -2.13
C PHE A 411 4.35 4.67 -3.51
N HIS A 412 5.34 4.71 -4.40
CA HIS A 412 5.17 5.20 -5.77
C HIS A 412 5.94 4.33 -6.77
N MET A 413 5.22 3.74 -7.73
CA MET A 413 5.80 3.02 -8.85
C MET A 413 6.11 3.94 -10.02
N THR A 414 7.33 4.47 -10.01
CA THR A 414 7.79 5.57 -10.89
C THR A 414 7.95 5.20 -12.38
N CYS A 415 7.94 3.91 -12.73
CA CYS A 415 8.17 3.42 -14.08
C CYS A 415 6.95 2.66 -14.67
N GLY A 416 7.05 2.33 -15.95
CA GLY A 416 5.96 2.04 -16.91
C GLY A 416 5.16 0.76 -16.75
N ASP A 417 4.68 0.44 -15.56
CA ASP A 417 3.58 -0.50 -15.39
C ASP A 417 2.23 0.13 -15.74
N ASP A 418 1.28 -0.71 -16.12
CA ASP A 418 -0.09 -0.27 -16.37
C ASP A 418 -0.85 0.03 -15.07
N ALA A 419 -1.94 0.78 -15.19
CA ALA A 419 -2.69 1.27 -14.03
C ALA A 419 -3.21 0.14 -13.10
N PRO A 420 -3.77 -0.98 -13.63
CA PRO A 420 -4.18 -2.12 -12.79
C PRO A 420 -3.03 -2.71 -11.95
N THR A 421 -1.82 -2.86 -12.53
CA THR A 421 -0.66 -3.41 -11.82
C THR A 421 -0.20 -2.49 -10.69
N LYS A 422 -0.21 -1.17 -10.91
CA LYS A 422 0.13 -0.18 -9.88
C LYS A 422 -0.83 -0.24 -8.68
N VAL A 423 -2.14 -0.31 -8.95
CA VAL A 423 -3.17 -0.48 -7.91
C VAL A 423 -2.97 -1.79 -7.14
N TYR A 424 -2.77 -2.89 -7.85
CA TYR A 424 -2.56 -4.20 -7.23
C TYR A 424 -1.34 -4.20 -6.30
N THR A 425 -0.24 -3.59 -6.73
CA THR A 425 0.99 -3.53 -5.94
C THR A 425 0.82 -2.66 -4.69
N ALA A 426 0.14 -1.51 -4.81
CA ALA A 426 -0.17 -0.66 -3.64
C ALA A 426 -1.02 -1.40 -2.60
N LYS A 427 -1.99 -2.22 -3.04
CA LYS A 427 -2.77 -3.12 -2.17
C LYS A 427 -1.90 -4.17 -1.51
N ALA A 428 -1.08 -4.89 -2.30
CA ALA A 428 -0.16 -5.91 -1.81
C ALA A 428 0.80 -5.41 -0.71
N GLN A 429 1.23 -4.15 -0.80
CA GLN A 429 2.11 -3.51 0.17
C GLN A 429 1.35 -2.88 1.36
N GLY A 430 0.01 -2.86 1.33
CA GLY A 430 -0.83 -2.32 2.40
C GLY A 430 -0.87 -0.79 2.46
N PHE A 431 -0.68 -0.12 1.31
CA PHE A 431 -0.79 1.33 1.14
C PHE A 431 -2.15 1.77 0.60
N TRP A 432 -3.00 0.82 0.20
CA TRP A 432 -4.31 1.14 -0.36
C TRP A 432 -5.31 1.52 0.73
N ALA A 433 -6.09 2.58 0.49
CA ALA A 433 -7.20 2.97 1.36
C ALA A 433 -8.47 2.17 1.05
N ASP A 434 -9.45 2.20 1.96
CA ASP A 434 -10.76 1.61 1.69
C ASP A 434 -11.54 2.53 0.76
N VAL A 435 -11.40 2.31 -0.54
CA VAL A 435 -12.12 3.08 -1.56
C VAL A 435 -13.64 2.93 -1.37
N PRO A 436 -14.45 3.89 -1.84
CA PRO A 436 -15.89 4.02 -1.50
C PRO A 436 -16.79 2.79 -1.72
N LYS A 437 -16.32 1.78 -2.46
CA LYS A 437 -17.02 0.49 -2.69
C LYS A 437 -16.74 -0.57 -1.60
N GLY A 438 -16.11 -0.20 -0.49
CA GLY A 438 -15.93 -1.06 0.69
C GLY A 438 -14.97 -2.23 0.47
N TYR A 439 -13.80 -1.96 -0.10
CA TYR A 439 -12.75 -2.96 -0.34
C TYR A 439 -12.35 -3.76 0.91
N TYR A 440 -12.21 -3.09 2.05
CA TYR A 440 -11.88 -3.70 3.35
C TYR A 440 -13.07 -3.78 4.30
N THR A 441 -14.06 -2.89 4.18
CA THR A 441 -15.26 -2.90 5.03
C THR A 441 -16.26 -3.99 4.66
N THR A 442 -16.28 -4.43 3.40
CA THR A 442 -17.10 -5.56 2.93
C THR A 442 -16.22 -6.64 2.29
N PRO A 443 -15.51 -7.44 3.11
CA PRO A 443 -14.55 -8.39 2.59
C PRO A 443 -15.21 -9.55 1.85
N SER A 444 -14.52 -10.03 0.81
CA SER A 444 -14.96 -11.22 0.07
C SER A 444 -14.70 -12.50 0.83
N ARG A 445 -15.52 -13.51 0.54
CA ARG A 445 -15.19 -14.90 0.82
C ARG A 445 -14.00 -15.32 -0.02
N LEU A 446 -13.10 -16.10 0.54
CA LEU A 446 -11.80 -16.37 -0.05
C LEU A 446 -11.68 -17.85 -0.44
N VAL A 447 -10.94 -18.08 -1.52
CA VAL A 447 -10.28 -19.34 -1.81
C VAL A 447 -8.79 -19.07 -1.95
N THR A 448 -7.97 -19.84 -1.27
CA THR A 448 -6.52 -19.83 -1.36
C THR A 448 -6.00 -21.23 -1.62
N ILE A 449 -4.70 -21.34 -1.90
CA ILE A 449 -4.03 -22.59 -2.20
C ILE A 449 -2.69 -22.63 -1.46
N ASP A 450 -2.26 -23.84 -1.09
CA ASP A 450 -0.91 -24.06 -0.58
C ASP A 450 0.17 -23.49 -1.51
N PRO A 451 1.41 -23.31 -1.01
CA PRO A 451 2.49 -22.73 -1.79
C PRO A 451 2.64 -23.39 -3.16
N LEU A 452 2.62 -22.55 -4.21
CA LEU A 452 2.74 -22.99 -5.60
C LEU A 452 4.19 -23.41 -5.89
N VAL A 453 4.43 -24.71 -6.05
CA VAL A 453 5.74 -25.29 -6.39
C VAL A 453 5.62 -26.34 -7.50
N GLY A 454 6.29 -26.11 -8.64
CA GLY A 454 6.26 -27.02 -9.79
C GLY A 454 6.87 -26.43 -11.05
N THR A 455 6.68 -27.10 -12.19
CA THR A 455 7.04 -26.56 -13.51
C THR A 455 6.10 -25.42 -13.92
N LYS A 456 6.49 -24.64 -14.94
CA LYS A 456 5.64 -23.58 -15.49
C LYS A 456 4.23 -24.06 -15.85
N ASP A 457 4.12 -25.25 -16.44
CA ASP A 457 2.84 -25.84 -16.87
C ASP A 457 2.01 -26.32 -15.68
N GLU A 458 2.65 -26.96 -14.70
CA GLU A 458 2.01 -27.39 -13.46
C GLU A 458 1.41 -26.21 -12.69
N LEU A 459 2.19 -25.15 -12.50
CA LEU A 459 1.72 -23.95 -11.80
C LEU A 459 0.60 -23.24 -12.56
N THR A 460 0.72 -23.19 -13.90
CA THR A 460 -0.34 -22.62 -14.75
C THR A 460 -1.65 -23.39 -14.59
N GLN A 461 -1.60 -24.72 -14.62
CA GLN A 461 -2.79 -25.56 -14.44
C GLN A 461 -3.41 -25.38 -13.04
N LEU A 462 -2.60 -25.27 -11.98
CA LEU A 462 -3.10 -25.00 -10.63
C LEU A 462 -3.79 -23.64 -10.54
N VAL A 463 -3.22 -22.59 -11.12
CA VAL A 463 -3.86 -21.27 -11.18
C VAL A 463 -5.18 -21.35 -11.94
N LYS A 464 -5.24 -22.07 -13.07
CA LYS A 464 -6.51 -22.30 -13.80
C LYS A 464 -7.56 -22.99 -12.92
N ILE A 465 -7.18 -24.03 -12.18
CA ILE A 465 -8.09 -24.74 -11.25
C ILE A 465 -8.64 -23.77 -10.20
N VAL A 466 -7.79 -22.96 -9.56
CA VAL A 466 -8.24 -22.02 -8.52
C VAL A 466 -9.11 -20.91 -9.09
N LEU A 467 -8.80 -20.39 -10.28
CA LEU A 467 -9.64 -19.40 -10.96
C LEU A 467 -11.02 -19.96 -11.29
N MET A 468 -11.09 -21.22 -11.74
CA MET A 468 -12.35 -21.91 -12.00
C MET A 468 -13.16 -22.10 -10.71
N VAL A 469 -12.50 -22.53 -9.63
CA VAL A 469 -13.14 -22.63 -8.30
C VAL A 469 -13.67 -21.27 -7.86
N SER A 470 -12.86 -20.22 -7.97
CA SER A 470 -13.22 -18.85 -7.60
C SER A 470 -14.46 -18.39 -8.37
N LYS A 471 -14.49 -18.62 -9.68
CA LYS A 471 -15.63 -18.30 -10.55
C LYS A 471 -16.92 -18.98 -10.09
N TYR A 472 -16.91 -20.29 -9.95
CA TYR A 472 -18.14 -21.07 -9.70
C TYR A 472 -18.58 -21.08 -8.23
N THR A 473 -17.72 -20.69 -7.30
CA THR A 473 -18.06 -20.51 -5.88
C THR A 473 -18.29 -19.05 -5.48
N GLN A 474 -18.10 -18.10 -6.41
CA GLN A 474 -18.17 -16.65 -6.16
C GLN A 474 -17.23 -16.19 -5.02
N ARG A 475 -16.07 -16.83 -4.92
CA ARG A 475 -15.01 -16.47 -3.97
C ARG A 475 -13.94 -15.67 -4.68
N ALA A 476 -13.30 -14.76 -3.95
CA ALA A 476 -12.09 -14.12 -4.43
C ALA A 476 -10.90 -15.08 -4.27
N PHE A 477 -10.03 -15.13 -5.27
CA PHE A 477 -8.77 -15.83 -5.19
C PHE A 477 -7.77 -14.99 -4.39
N GLU A 478 -7.30 -15.49 -3.25
CA GLU A 478 -6.13 -14.97 -2.54
C GLU A 478 -4.92 -15.87 -2.86
N PRO A 479 -4.03 -15.45 -3.77
CA PRO A 479 -2.87 -16.25 -4.13
C PRO A 479 -1.83 -16.31 -3.00
N PRO A 480 -0.97 -17.33 -2.97
CA PRO A 480 0.21 -17.29 -2.13
C PRO A 480 1.13 -16.13 -2.55
N ALA A 481 1.97 -15.66 -1.63
CA ALA A 481 2.86 -14.53 -1.90
C ALA A 481 3.90 -14.83 -3.00
N PHE A 482 4.28 -16.09 -3.15
CA PHE A 482 5.32 -16.53 -4.07
C PHE A 482 4.92 -17.81 -4.82
N ALA A 483 5.53 -17.98 -5.99
CA ALA A 483 5.52 -19.19 -6.79
C ALA A 483 6.97 -19.65 -7.01
N VAL A 484 7.23 -20.96 -6.88
CA VAL A 484 8.55 -21.56 -7.04
C VAL A 484 8.55 -22.45 -8.29
N PHE A 485 9.33 -22.06 -9.27
CA PHE A 485 9.46 -22.78 -10.53
C PHE A 485 10.62 -23.77 -10.48
N THR A 486 10.36 -25.05 -10.75
CA THR A 486 11.37 -26.12 -10.73
C THR A 486 12.12 -26.26 -12.05
N ASP A 487 11.61 -25.66 -13.12
CA ASP A 487 12.10 -25.72 -14.50
C ASP A 487 12.80 -24.44 -14.97
N LEU A 488 12.96 -23.43 -14.10
CA LEU A 488 13.79 -22.26 -14.41
C LEU A 488 15.28 -22.64 -14.38
N GLN A 489 16.00 -22.20 -15.42
CA GLN A 489 17.44 -22.36 -15.55
C GLN A 489 18.16 -21.69 -14.37
N GLU A 490 19.33 -22.19 -13.98
CA GLU A 490 20.13 -21.59 -12.90
C GLU A 490 20.79 -20.27 -13.32
N LEU A 491 21.12 -20.15 -14.61
CA LEU A 491 21.66 -18.95 -15.22
C LEU A 491 20.75 -18.48 -16.35
N ASP A 492 20.60 -17.17 -16.51
CA ASP A 492 19.90 -16.58 -17.65
C ASP A 492 20.78 -16.59 -18.91
N SER A 493 20.23 -16.09 -20.02
CA SER A 493 20.89 -16.03 -21.33
C SER A 493 22.20 -15.21 -21.35
N ILE A 494 22.48 -14.43 -20.30
CA ILE A 494 23.70 -13.63 -20.16
C ILE A 494 24.55 -14.05 -18.94
N GLY A 495 24.30 -15.23 -18.37
CA GLY A 495 25.11 -15.84 -17.32
C GLY A 495 24.85 -15.34 -15.91
N ARG A 496 23.69 -14.75 -15.62
CA ARG A 496 23.32 -14.27 -14.27
C ARG A 496 22.46 -15.29 -13.52
N GLU A 497 22.66 -15.39 -12.21
CA GLU A 497 21.86 -16.26 -11.33
C GLU A 497 20.36 -15.92 -11.39
N VAL A 498 19.54 -16.94 -11.64
CA VAL A 498 18.08 -16.83 -11.73
C VAL A 498 17.45 -17.30 -10.43
N LYS A 499 16.63 -16.44 -9.82
CA LYS A 499 15.81 -16.83 -8.68
C LYS A 499 14.66 -17.72 -9.14
N ARG A 500 14.61 -18.97 -8.67
CA ARG A 500 13.49 -19.89 -8.91
C ARG A 500 12.19 -19.49 -8.22
N SER A 501 12.28 -18.74 -7.13
CA SER A 501 11.12 -18.17 -6.43
C SER A 501 10.81 -16.77 -6.96
N LYS A 502 9.57 -16.56 -7.41
CA LYS A 502 9.06 -15.27 -7.91
C LYS A 502 7.87 -14.84 -7.07
N ARG A 503 7.69 -13.52 -6.87
CA ARG A 503 6.42 -13.02 -6.33
C ARG A 503 5.29 -13.38 -7.27
N ILE A 504 4.10 -13.63 -6.73
CA ILE A 504 2.99 -14.12 -7.56
C ILE A 504 2.59 -13.13 -8.67
N ASN A 505 2.64 -11.83 -8.42
CA ASN A 505 2.32 -10.79 -9.42
C ASN A 505 3.42 -10.61 -10.49
N SER A 506 4.62 -11.15 -10.26
CA SER A 506 5.69 -11.26 -11.25
C SER A 506 5.69 -12.62 -11.95
N ALA A 507 5.03 -13.62 -11.36
CA ALA A 507 4.86 -14.96 -11.90
C ALA A 507 3.65 -15.06 -12.83
N PHE A 508 2.56 -14.36 -12.50
CA PHE A 508 1.32 -14.33 -13.26
C PHE A 508 0.80 -12.90 -13.43
N PRO A 509 0.18 -12.57 -14.58
CA PRO A 509 -0.45 -11.27 -14.84
C PRO A 509 -1.80 -11.12 -14.10
N LEU A 510 -1.80 -11.23 -12.77
CA LEU A 510 -3.01 -11.32 -11.94
C LEU A 510 -4.03 -10.18 -12.19
N PRO A 511 -3.65 -8.90 -12.27
CA PRO A 511 -4.62 -7.83 -12.53
C PRO A 511 -5.33 -7.99 -13.89
N HIS A 512 -4.61 -8.45 -14.91
CA HIS A 512 -5.18 -8.71 -16.23
C HIS A 512 -6.05 -9.96 -16.23
N LEU A 513 -5.69 -11.00 -15.46
CA LEU A 513 -6.53 -12.18 -15.28
C LEU A 513 -7.87 -11.79 -14.64
N GLU A 514 -7.85 -11.00 -13.58
CA GLU A 514 -9.07 -10.52 -12.92
C GLU A 514 -9.97 -9.74 -13.89
N GLN A 515 -9.41 -8.75 -14.59
CA GLN A 515 -10.15 -7.90 -15.51
C GLN A 515 -10.77 -8.68 -16.68
N ASN A 516 -10.02 -9.61 -17.29
CA ASN A 516 -10.45 -10.29 -18.50
C ASN A 516 -11.31 -11.54 -18.23
N LEU A 517 -11.13 -12.20 -17.09
CA LEU A 517 -11.94 -13.36 -16.72
C LEU A 517 -13.17 -12.98 -15.91
N GLY A 518 -13.23 -11.77 -15.34
CA GLY A 518 -14.31 -11.39 -14.41
C GLY A 518 -14.32 -12.28 -13.16
N VAL A 519 -13.14 -12.68 -12.70
CA VAL A 519 -12.92 -13.43 -11.45
C VAL A 519 -12.20 -12.50 -10.50
N ARG A 520 -12.72 -12.31 -9.29
CA ARG A 520 -12.08 -11.44 -8.29
C ARG A 520 -10.77 -12.06 -7.82
N ILE A 521 -9.66 -11.32 -7.94
CA ILE A 521 -8.34 -11.74 -7.45
C ILE A 521 -7.85 -10.65 -6.50
N VAL A 522 -7.57 -11.03 -5.26
CA VAL A 522 -7.06 -10.11 -4.25
C VAL A 522 -5.57 -10.32 -4.04
N GLU A 523 -4.90 -9.37 -3.38
CA GLU A 523 -3.48 -9.48 -3.07
C GLU A 523 -3.18 -10.58 -2.01
N PRO A 524 -1.97 -11.18 -1.97
CA PRO A 524 -1.60 -12.19 -0.98
C PRO A 524 -1.65 -11.77 0.49
N THR A 525 -1.79 -10.46 0.73
CA THR A 525 -1.86 -9.85 2.07
C THR A 525 -3.27 -9.37 2.40
N TYR A 526 -4.27 -9.70 1.57
CA TYR A 526 -5.62 -9.14 1.64
C TYR A 526 -6.28 -9.45 2.97
N ALA A 527 -6.36 -10.71 3.39
CA ALA A 527 -7.00 -11.08 4.65
C ALA A 527 -6.35 -10.36 5.84
N LYS A 528 -5.01 -10.29 5.84
CA LYS A 528 -4.23 -9.56 6.85
C LYS A 528 -4.53 -8.05 6.85
N ASN A 529 -4.61 -7.43 5.67
CA ASN A 529 -4.88 -6.02 5.51
C ASN A 529 -6.32 -5.67 5.91
N VAL A 530 -7.29 -6.51 5.56
CA VAL A 530 -8.68 -6.40 6.02
C VAL A 530 -8.74 -6.44 7.54
N VAL A 531 -8.12 -7.45 8.17
CA VAL A 531 -8.11 -7.57 9.64
C VAL A 531 -7.48 -6.33 10.25
N LYS A 532 -6.31 -5.91 9.79
CA LYS A 532 -5.64 -4.69 10.25
C LYS A 532 -6.55 -3.46 10.11
N PHE A 533 -7.24 -3.36 8.98
CA PHE A 533 -8.17 -2.28 8.71
C PHE A 533 -9.37 -2.31 9.66
N LEU A 534 -9.98 -3.48 9.89
CA LEU A 534 -11.20 -3.72 10.68
C LEU A 534 -10.98 -3.73 12.19
N VAL A 535 -9.76 -3.98 12.67
CA VAL A 535 -9.41 -3.91 14.10
C VAL A 535 -8.71 -2.61 14.51
N GLY A 536 -8.44 -1.70 13.57
CA GLY A 536 -7.93 -0.36 13.89
C GLY A 536 -6.42 -0.20 13.88
N GLY A 537 -5.69 -1.18 13.33
CA GLY A 537 -4.25 -1.07 13.07
C GLY A 537 -3.88 -0.16 11.89
N GLY A 538 -4.85 0.45 11.20
CA GLY A 538 -4.66 1.29 10.01
C GLY A 538 -4.68 2.80 10.26
N SER A 539 -4.27 3.27 11.44
CA SER A 539 -4.08 4.72 11.68
C SER A 539 -2.87 5.23 10.90
N THR A 540 -2.96 6.48 10.42
CA THR A 540 -1.89 7.14 9.65
C THR A 540 -0.77 7.70 10.53
N ILE A 541 -0.90 7.56 11.86
CA ILE A 541 0.07 7.97 12.87
C ILE A 541 0.65 6.72 13.57
N GLU A 542 1.97 6.67 13.77
CA GLU A 542 2.60 5.63 14.61
C GLU A 542 2.08 5.74 16.05
N ARG A 543 1.12 4.88 16.40
CA ARG A 543 0.45 4.86 17.72
C ARG A 543 1.35 4.27 18.81
N SER A 544 2.41 4.98 19.18
CA SER A 544 3.12 4.72 20.44
C SER A 544 2.40 5.46 21.58
N GLY A 545 1.63 4.75 22.41
CA GLY A 545 1.07 5.29 23.66
C GLY A 545 -0.46 5.36 23.80
N MET A 546 -1.22 4.55 23.05
CA MET A 546 -2.67 4.53 23.14
C MET A 546 -3.18 3.69 24.33
N THR A 547 -4.16 4.20 25.08
CA THR A 547 -4.87 3.48 26.15
C THR A 547 -6.00 2.61 25.58
N ASP A 548 -6.33 1.49 26.24
CA ASP A 548 -7.34 0.48 25.85
C ASP A 548 -8.72 1.03 25.41
N TYR A 549 -9.08 2.25 25.81
CA TYR A 549 -10.34 2.90 25.42
C TYR A 549 -10.41 3.30 23.94
N ASP A 550 -9.29 3.56 23.29
CA ASP A 550 -9.26 3.94 21.88
C ASP A 550 -9.43 2.74 20.92
N LEU A 551 -9.38 1.51 21.46
CA LEU A 551 -9.66 0.26 20.75
C LEU A 551 -11.14 -0.14 20.82
N GLY A 552 -11.93 0.51 21.68
CA GLY A 552 -13.27 0.06 22.08
C GLY A 552 -14.42 0.28 21.09
N TRP A 553 -14.17 0.84 19.90
CA TRP A 553 -15.23 1.30 18.99
C TRP A 553 -15.39 0.50 17.69
N ARG A 554 -14.79 -0.69 17.57
CA ARG A 554 -15.05 -1.57 16.42
C ARG A 554 -16.05 -2.64 16.81
N GLU A 555 -17.20 -2.56 16.15
CA GLU A 555 -18.36 -3.43 16.31
C GLU A 555 -17.95 -4.88 16.50
N ARG A 556 -18.62 -5.60 17.40
CA ARG A 556 -18.48 -7.06 17.55
C ARG A 556 -18.46 -7.79 16.20
N LYS A 557 -19.27 -7.29 15.25
CA LYS A 557 -19.31 -7.73 13.85
C LYS A 557 -17.99 -7.60 13.10
N ALA A 558 -17.22 -6.53 13.29
CA ALA A 558 -15.91 -6.33 12.67
C ALA A 558 -14.87 -7.33 13.21
N VAL A 559 -14.92 -7.63 14.52
CA VAL A 559 -14.07 -8.66 15.13
C VAL A 559 -14.46 -10.05 14.65
N GLU A 560 -15.74 -10.39 14.63
CA GLU A 560 -16.26 -11.67 14.13
C GLU A 560 -15.91 -11.88 12.64
N THR A 561 -16.07 -10.83 11.82
CA THR A 561 -15.66 -10.86 10.40
C THR A 561 -14.15 -11.08 10.26
N SER A 562 -13.35 -10.40 11.08
CA SER A 562 -11.88 -10.54 11.08
C SER A 562 -11.45 -11.96 11.46
N LEU A 563 -12.06 -12.54 12.50
CA LEU A 563 -11.79 -13.91 12.91
C LEU A 563 -12.21 -14.91 11.82
N GLY A 564 -13.38 -14.71 11.21
CA GLY A 564 -13.88 -15.58 10.14
C GLY A 564 -12.96 -15.65 8.92
N LEU A 565 -12.31 -14.54 8.54
CA LEU A 565 -11.34 -14.54 7.43
C LEU A 565 -10.05 -15.32 7.74
N LEU A 566 -9.64 -15.33 9.02
CA LEU A 566 -8.47 -16.06 9.50
C LEU A 566 -8.76 -17.54 9.77
N GLU A 567 -10.03 -17.92 9.90
CA GLU A 567 -10.47 -19.30 10.01
C GLU A 567 -10.53 -19.95 8.62
N GLU A 568 -9.50 -20.71 8.30
CA GLU A 568 -9.40 -21.46 7.05
C GLU A 568 -9.99 -22.87 7.22
N VAL A 569 -10.83 -23.28 6.28
CA VAL A 569 -11.22 -24.68 6.13
C VAL A 569 -10.40 -25.31 5.01
N GLU A 570 -9.61 -26.32 5.37
CA GLU A 570 -8.69 -27.00 4.48
C GLU A 570 -9.41 -28.08 3.66
N LEU A 571 -9.16 -28.11 2.34
CA LEU A 571 -9.62 -29.15 1.43
C LEU A 571 -8.42 -29.89 0.83
N ASP A 572 -8.32 -31.18 1.12
CA ASP A 572 -7.25 -32.05 0.64
C ASP A 572 -7.43 -32.45 -0.82
N MET A 573 -6.61 -31.88 -1.70
CA MET A 573 -6.68 -32.12 -3.15
C MET A 573 -6.32 -33.56 -3.55
N ARG A 574 -5.74 -34.38 -2.67
CA ARG A 574 -5.46 -35.80 -2.94
C ARG A 574 -6.71 -36.64 -3.10
N GLN A 575 -7.80 -36.26 -2.42
CA GLN A 575 -9.07 -36.98 -2.45
C GLN A 575 -9.95 -36.56 -3.63
N ILE A 576 -9.59 -35.47 -4.30
CA ILE A 576 -10.36 -34.88 -5.38
C ILE A 576 -9.87 -35.48 -6.69
N THR A 577 -10.78 -36.10 -7.44
CA THR A 577 -10.47 -36.87 -8.65
C THR A 577 -10.69 -36.08 -9.94
N SER A 578 -11.50 -35.03 -9.91
CA SER A 578 -11.82 -34.17 -11.05
C SER A 578 -12.25 -32.77 -10.59
N ILE A 579 -12.28 -31.81 -11.53
CA ILE A 579 -12.82 -30.48 -11.25
C ILE A 579 -14.31 -30.50 -10.85
N ARG A 580 -15.09 -31.44 -11.39
CA ARG A 580 -16.49 -31.65 -10.99
C ARG A 580 -16.59 -32.11 -9.54
N HIS A 581 -15.77 -33.10 -9.15
CA HIS A 581 -15.70 -33.54 -7.76
C HIS A 581 -15.33 -32.38 -6.84
N LEU A 582 -14.34 -31.54 -7.24
CA LEU A 582 -13.97 -30.34 -6.48
C LEU A 582 -15.16 -29.39 -6.26
N LEU A 583 -15.84 -28.98 -7.33
CA LEU A 583 -16.95 -28.03 -7.26
C LEU A 583 -18.16 -28.59 -6.50
N SER A 584 -18.43 -29.89 -6.64
CA SER A 584 -19.46 -30.58 -5.88
C SER A 584 -19.14 -30.56 -4.38
N THR A 585 -17.92 -30.95 -3.99
CA THR A 585 -17.47 -30.92 -2.59
C THR A 585 -17.53 -29.51 -2.01
N LEU A 586 -17.11 -28.49 -2.75
CA LEU A 586 -17.17 -27.09 -2.31
C LEU A 586 -18.60 -26.55 -2.16
N SER A 587 -19.60 -27.24 -2.73
CA SER A 587 -21.02 -26.93 -2.57
C SER A 587 -21.65 -27.61 -1.34
N THR A 588 -20.87 -28.34 -0.54
CA THR A 588 -21.32 -29.02 0.69
C THR A 588 -20.71 -28.40 1.95
N GLU A 589 -21.32 -28.64 3.11
CA GLU A 589 -20.75 -28.21 4.40
C GLU A 589 -19.51 -29.04 4.77
N PRO A 590 -18.47 -28.45 5.40
CA PRO A 590 -18.40 -27.06 5.89
C PRO A 590 -18.00 -26.01 4.83
N PHE A 591 -17.63 -26.42 3.62
CA PHE A 591 -17.08 -25.52 2.60
C PHE A 591 -18.09 -24.48 2.11
N LEU A 592 -19.36 -24.84 2.00
CA LEU A 592 -20.42 -23.96 1.52
C LEU A 592 -20.60 -22.72 2.40
N SER A 593 -20.42 -22.82 3.72
CA SER A 593 -20.58 -21.71 4.67
C SER A 593 -19.27 -21.01 5.04
N SER A 594 -18.13 -21.67 4.89
CA SER A 594 -16.81 -21.17 5.33
C SER A 594 -16.41 -19.83 4.68
N PRO A 595 -15.91 -18.83 5.42
CA PRO A 595 -15.43 -17.58 4.83
C PRO A 595 -14.20 -17.80 3.95
N THR A 596 -13.24 -18.60 4.41
CA THR A 596 -11.99 -18.91 3.69
C THR A 596 -11.83 -20.42 3.49
N ILE A 597 -11.50 -20.82 2.26
CA ILE A 597 -11.16 -22.20 1.91
C ILE A 597 -9.72 -22.27 1.44
N LYS A 598 -8.98 -23.26 1.92
CA LYS A 598 -7.60 -23.50 1.50
C LYS A 598 -7.47 -24.84 0.79
N LEU A 599 -7.10 -24.83 -0.49
CA LEU A 599 -6.76 -26.04 -1.23
C LEU A 599 -5.34 -26.49 -0.85
N MET A 600 -5.20 -27.71 -0.32
CA MET A 600 -3.93 -28.21 0.22
C MET A 600 -3.49 -29.53 -0.42
N ASN A 601 -2.23 -29.92 -0.20
CA ASN A 601 -1.63 -31.20 -0.63
C ASN A 601 -1.73 -31.48 -2.15
N HIS A 602 -1.84 -30.44 -2.97
CA HIS A 602 -1.75 -30.53 -4.44
C HIS A 602 -0.39 -31.03 -4.94
N ASP A 603 0.63 -30.96 -4.09
CA ASP A 603 2.03 -31.25 -4.32
C ASP A 603 2.39 -32.67 -3.80
N TRP A 604 1.42 -33.56 -3.64
CA TRP A 604 1.67 -34.95 -3.24
C TRP A 604 2.37 -35.76 -4.36
N PRO A 605 3.47 -36.51 -4.12
CA PRO A 605 4.32 -37.15 -5.15
C PRO A 605 3.63 -37.87 -6.33
N GLU A 606 2.41 -38.38 -6.15
CA GLU A 606 1.54 -38.89 -7.23
C GLU A 606 0.71 -37.76 -7.89
N ARG A 607 1.32 -36.60 -8.18
CA ARG A 607 0.68 -35.32 -8.59
C ARG A 607 -0.08 -35.34 -9.93
N ASN A 608 -0.13 -36.49 -10.61
CA ASN A 608 -0.54 -36.57 -12.01
C ASN A 608 -2.05 -36.44 -12.24
N HIS A 609 -2.86 -36.46 -11.18
CA HIS A 609 -4.32 -36.54 -11.34
C HIS A 609 -4.94 -35.22 -11.77
N TRP A 610 -4.52 -34.07 -11.21
CA TRP A 610 -5.08 -32.75 -11.54
C TRP A 610 -4.44 -32.08 -12.76
N GLN A 611 -3.24 -32.50 -13.15
CA GLN A 611 -2.50 -31.95 -14.29
C GLN A 611 -3.28 -32.05 -15.61
N LYS A 612 -4.12 -33.09 -15.73
CA LYS A 612 -4.88 -33.41 -16.95
C LYS A 612 -6.37 -33.10 -16.83
N TRP A 613 -6.80 -32.42 -15.76
CA TRP A 613 -8.21 -32.04 -15.64
C TRP A 613 -8.61 -31.11 -16.78
N THR A 614 -9.71 -31.45 -17.43
CA THR A 614 -10.36 -30.57 -18.41
C THR A 614 -11.01 -29.42 -17.66
N LEU A 615 -10.68 -28.18 -18.06
CA LEU A 615 -11.19 -26.95 -17.47
C LEU A 615 -11.94 -26.13 -18.53
N SER A 616 -12.58 -25.06 -18.08
CA SER A 616 -13.24 -24.06 -18.93
C SER A 616 -12.29 -23.53 -20.01
N LYS A 617 -12.77 -23.42 -21.24
CA LYS A 617 -11.97 -22.85 -22.36
C LYS A 617 -11.64 -21.36 -22.18
N ALA A 618 -12.47 -20.64 -21.40
CA ALA A 618 -12.14 -19.29 -20.95
C ALA A 618 -10.74 -19.19 -20.28
N LEU A 619 -10.22 -20.29 -19.76
CA LEU A 619 -8.92 -20.36 -19.09
C LEU A 619 -7.75 -20.69 -20.03
N ASP A 620 -7.97 -20.89 -21.33
CA ASP A 620 -6.91 -21.29 -22.27
C ASP A 620 -5.76 -20.27 -22.36
N HIS A 621 -6.09 -18.98 -22.17
CA HIS A 621 -5.13 -17.88 -22.20
C HIS A 621 -4.45 -17.60 -20.85
N VAL A 622 -4.80 -18.34 -19.79
CA VAL A 622 -4.11 -18.24 -18.50
C VAL A 622 -2.76 -18.90 -18.63
N VAL A 623 -1.71 -18.09 -18.54
CA VAL A 623 -0.31 -18.50 -18.60
C VAL A 623 0.50 -17.71 -17.58
N ALA A 624 1.59 -18.30 -17.11
CA ALA A 624 2.61 -17.55 -16.37
C ALA A 624 3.24 -16.46 -17.26
N CYS A 625 3.79 -15.42 -16.63
CA CYS A 625 4.50 -14.34 -17.31
C CYS A 625 5.61 -14.89 -18.20
N ASP A 626 5.98 -14.12 -19.22
CA ASP A 626 7.07 -14.46 -20.11
C ASP A 626 8.42 -14.02 -19.54
N ARG A 627 9.51 -14.66 -20.00
CA ARG A 627 10.90 -14.37 -19.60
C ARG A 627 11.09 -14.29 -18.07
N LEU A 628 10.53 -15.26 -17.35
CA LEU A 628 10.61 -15.37 -15.89
C LEU A 628 12.06 -15.45 -15.39
N GLU A 629 12.98 -15.93 -16.21
CA GLU A 629 14.41 -15.97 -15.91
C GLU A 629 15.02 -14.57 -15.73
N GLU A 630 14.42 -13.54 -16.32
CA GLU A 630 14.94 -12.19 -16.26
C GLU A 630 14.46 -11.41 -15.03
N ARG A 631 15.22 -10.37 -14.68
CA ARG A 631 14.77 -9.39 -13.67
C ARG A 631 13.70 -8.47 -14.27
N MET A 632 12.78 -8.04 -13.41
CA MET A 632 11.80 -7.02 -13.74
C MET A 632 12.49 -5.75 -14.26
N SER A 633 11.87 -5.07 -15.22
CA SER A 633 12.36 -3.82 -15.79
C SER A 633 11.31 -2.72 -15.68
N CYS A 634 11.72 -1.47 -15.94
CA CYS A 634 10.83 -0.31 -15.99
C CYS A 634 9.63 -0.47 -16.93
N ASP A 635 9.68 -1.41 -17.87
CA ASP A 635 8.65 -1.55 -18.87
C ASP A 635 7.46 -2.38 -18.40
N ARG A 636 7.69 -3.45 -17.60
CA ARG A 636 6.65 -4.32 -17.02
C ARG A 636 7.17 -5.17 -15.85
N ILE A 637 6.39 -5.30 -14.78
CA ILE A 637 6.55 -6.33 -13.73
C ILE A 637 6.30 -7.73 -14.29
N CYS A 638 5.18 -7.90 -15.01
CA CYS A 638 4.85 -9.15 -15.70
C CYS A 638 4.94 -8.93 -17.21
N ARG A 639 5.83 -9.66 -17.86
CA ARG A 639 5.97 -9.60 -19.32
C ARG A 639 4.98 -10.53 -19.99
N PHE A 640 4.43 -10.07 -21.11
CA PHE A 640 3.62 -10.88 -22.00
C PHE A 640 4.48 -11.37 -23.16
N LYS A 641 4.04 -12.43 -23.82
CA LYS A 641 4.67 -12.88 -25.08
C LYS A 641 4.75 -11.73 -26.08
N GLU A 642 5.77 -11.76 -26.93
CA GLU A 642 6.10 -10.66 -27.85
C GLU A 642 4.86 -10.11 -28.58
N GLY A 643 4.75 -8.77 -28.59
CA GLY A 643 3.64 -8.05 -29.22
C GLY A 643 2.35 -7.93 -28.39
N GLN A 644 2.17 -8.73 -27.34
CA GLN A 644 0.97 -8.64 -26.48
C GLN A 644 1.10 -7.52 -25.43
N ARG A 645 -0.03 -6.89 -25.09
CA ARG A 645 -0.12 -5.86 -24.02
C ARG A 645 -0.95 -6.29 -22.81
N GLY A 646 -1.51 -7.50 -22.85
CA GLY A 646 -2.38 -8.04 -21.83
C GLY A 646 -2.89 -9.42 -22.24
N ILE A 647 -3.76 -9.99 -21.42
CA ILE A 647 -4.46 -11.23 -21.71
C ILE A 647 -5.74 -10.90 -22.48
N ARG A 648 -6.07 -11.70 -23.48
CA ARG A 648 -7.37 -11.65 -24.17
C ARG A 648 -8.08 -12.96 -23.92
N VAL A 649 -9.34 -12.90 -23.52
CA VAL A 649 -10.20 -14.07 -23.36
C VAL A 649 -11.18 -14.08 -24.53
N GLU A 650 -11.07 -15.09 -25.39
CA GLU A 650 -11.91 -15.19 -26.60
C GLU A 650 -13.23 -15.91 -26.33
N GLU A 651 -13.20 -16.93 -25.46
CA GLU A 651 -14.37 -17.71 -25.08
C GLU A 651 -14.84 -17.35 -23.66
N GLY A 652 -16.16 -17.18 -23.49
CA GLY A 652 -16.76 -16.93 -22.18
C GLY A 652 -16.77 -18.17 -21.28
N TRP A 653 -17.04 -17.97 -19.99
CA TRP A 653 -17.26 -19.08 -19.05
C TRP A 653 -18.49 -19.89 -19.45
N GLU A 654 -18.41 -21.22 -19.37
CA GLU A 654 -19.58 -22.07 -19.54
C GLU A 654 -20.56 -21.93 -18.37
N GLY A 655 -21.80 -22.41 -18.57
CA GLY A 655 -22.79 -22.48 -17.49
C GLY A 655 -22.34 -23.38 -16.35
N ARG A 656 -22.78 -23.09 -15.12
CA ARG A 656 -22.43 -23.91 -13.95
C ARG A 656 -22.97 -25.34 -14.09
N GLU A 657 -24.07 -25.55 -14.83
CA GLU A 657 -24.67 -26.87 -15.03
C GLU A 657 -23.71 -27.84 -15.72
N VAL A 658 -22.94 -27.36 -16.71
CA VAL A 658 -21.94 -28.16 -17.46
C VAL A 658 -20.92 -28.84 -16.54
N TRP A 659 -20.64 -28.21 -15.40
CA TRP A 659 -19.63 -28.66 -14.47
C TRP A 659 -20.19 -29.41 -13.27
N LEU A 660 -21.53 -29.47 -13.10
CA LEU A 660 -22.21 -30.13 -11.98
C LEU A 660 -23.05 -31.35 -12.41
N GLU A 661 -23.50 -31.42 -13.65
CA GLU A 661 -24.11 -32.61 -14.28
C GLU A 661 -23.03 -33.57 -14.76
#